data_AF-A0A7S1CT32-F1
#
_entry.id   AF-A0A7S1CT32-F1
#
_cell.length_a   1.000
_cell.length_b   1.000
_cell.length_c   1.000
_cell.angle_alpha   90.00
_cell.angle_beta   90.00
_cell.angle_gamma   90.00
#
_symmetry.space_group_name_H-M   'P 1'
#
loop_
_entity.id
_entity.type
_entity.pdbx_description
1 polymer ?
#
loop_
_entity_poly.entity_id
_entity_poly.type
_entity_poly.pdbx_seq_one_letter_code
_entity_poly.pdbx_strand_id
1 'polypeptide(L)'
;GAPKLTPPGLPNPDGDEEIDLHVPAHLREERMAEAETLPKVLISDLDLNWLQVIGEGWASPLKGFMREGTLLEVLHFNSILVDPFNLTDNKDAHTSTTNFEKFTQFRAPDRVSMSVPITLSCTEYTKAAIDNSPHGAVALTTQMGNIVAILRNPEIYPNRKEEIATRMFGVIDMGHPYIKEIYKGGDYLIGGEVELLDRIKYNDGLDKWRKTTRELMDEFREKGADTVYAFQTRNPTHAGHAYLMRSAGENLKKEGYKNPVLWLSPLGGWTKEDDVPLDVRVKQHEEVLNSGLEHPGGLDPAKTVMAIWPAPMVYAGPTEVQFHAKSRRSAGASYFVVGRDPAGMKGSELAVAHPDDDLYDGDHGRYVLQNSPGIGSMKMLSFVKVMYDITDNVMKVPDESRMDDFISISGSKMRLLARNGAVPCSRTDIPTDLVGANCVPSGFMVPNGWDIVVDYYKNIDSGRWIPWSRPQVDPGASSQTKSEGKFGTGSFRLAHSTYESYWHDIPLRPEGQSDEIINLVTEIPLYMTAKMEMQKTLPGNPIGQDSNSDGSPRYYTYGTTFFNYGYIPQTWEDPSLKDSLGNGGDNDPLDVMEVGSKRLEMGSITPCRVLGHLELIDEGEMDNKIICIALSDPDASSIHSMGDLERVKPGTIDKLKDWLKRYKTSDGKPENALASENPTSTKEAIELIHETNSRWKNLCGKGSGFVSDGHGFWLDAAGCKGHSSSSSSSRTSNLATWDD
;
A
#
# COMPACT_ATOMS: atom_id res chain seq x y z
N GLY A 1 24.45 33.79 2.28
CA GLY A 1 24.29 32.35 2.55
C GLY A 1 22.89 32.11 3.06
N ALA A 2 22.36 30.91 2.85
CA ALA A 2 21.03 30.53 3.30
C ALA A 2 20.87 30.70 4.83
N PRO A 3 19.67 31.07 5.32
CA PRO A 3 19.36 30.97 6.75
C PRO A 3 19.60 29.55 7.27
N LYS A 4 20.09 29.43 8.50
CA LYS A 4 20.26 28.14 9.16
C LYS A 4 18.90 27.65 9.68
N LEU A 5 18.39 26.55 9.13
CA LEU A 5 17.09 25.96 9.52
C LEU A 5 17.24 24.82 10.56
N THR A 6 18.41 24.18 10.59
CA THR A 6 18.65 22.98 11.41
C THR A 6 19.58 23.30 12.59
N PRO A 7 19.72 22.38 13.57
CA PRO A 7 20.66 22.57 14.67
C PRO A 7 22.10 22.90 14.17
N PRO A 8 22.88 23.67 14.96
CA PRO A 8 24.26 23.96 14.61
C PRO A 8 25.07 22.69 14.33
N GLY A 9 25.81 22.64 13.22
CA GLY A 9 26.63 21.49 12.82
C GLY A 9 25.95 20.48 11.89
N LEU A 10 24.61 20.50 11.78
CA LEU A 10 23.87 19.64 10.85
C LEU A 10 23.64 20.35 9.50
N PRO A 11 23.47 19.64 8.37
CA PRO A 11 23.10 20.27 7.09
C PRO A 11 21.68 20.85 7.13
N ASN A 12 21.40 21.86 6.32
CA ASN A 12 20.02 22.27 6.03
C ASN A 12 19.35 21.20 5.14
N PRO A 13 18.00 21.14 5.09
CA PRO A 13 17.31 20.32 4.11
C PRO A 13 17.63 20.77 2.68
N ASP A 14 17.46 19.84 1.73
CA ASP A 14 17.70 20.12 0.31
C ASP A 14 16.79 21.24 -0.21
N GLY A 15 17.40 22.19 -0.93
CA GLY A 15 16.72 23.42 -1.37
C GLY A 15 16.69 24.52 -0.32
N ASP A 16 17.36 24.36 0.83
CA ASP A 16 17.38 25.35 1.92
C ASP A 16 15.97 25.78 2.38
N GLU A 17 15.01 24.87 2.26
CA GLU A 17 13.60 25.04 2.62
C GLU A 17 13.15 23.84 3.46
N GLU A 18 12.38 24.10 4.51
CA GLU A 18 11.73 23.04 5.26
C GLU A 18 10.39 22.71 4.61
N ILE A 19 10.21 21.45 4.21
CA ILE A 19 9.00 20.97 3.55
C ILE A 19 8.16 20.19 4.57
N ASP A 20 6.98 20.73 4.84
CA ASP A 20 5.90 20.09 5.61
C ASP A 20 4.59 20.46 4.90
N LEU A 21 3.99 19.46 4.23
CA LEU A 21 2.80 19.67 3.40
C LEU A 21 1.50 19.35 4.13
N HIS A 22 1.56 19.11 5.45
CA HIS A 22 0.35 18.89 6.22
C HIS A 22 -0.52 20.16 6.21
N VAL A 23 -1.80 19.97 5.93
CA VAL A 23 -2.81 21.02 6.08
C VAL A 23 -2.81 21.47 7.55
N PRO A 24 -2.70 22.79 7.82
CA PRO A 24 -2.80 23.29 9.18
C PRO A 24 -4.09 22.83 9.85
N ALA A 25 -4.03 22.41 11.11
CA ALA A 25 -5.17 21.80 11.82
C ALA A 25 -6.48 22.63 11.77
N HIS A 26 -6.38 23.97 11.72
CA HIS A 26 -7.54 24.87 11.63
C HIS A 26 -8.20 24.93 10.24
N LEU A 27 -7.55 24.44 9.18
CA LEU A 27 -8.08 24.37 7.81
C LEU A 27 -8.54 22.96 7.42
N ARG A 28 -8.32 21.96 8.29
CA ARG A 28 -8.54 20.55 7.97
C ARG A 28 -9.99 20.23 7.60
N GLU A 29 -10.95 20.75 8.35
CA GLU A 29 -12.38 20.51 8.08
C GLU A 29 -12.81 21.14 6.74
N GLU A 30 -12.35 22.37 6.45
CA GLU A 30 -12.59 23.05 5.18
C GLU A 30 -12.00 22.25 4.00
N ARG A 31 -10.74 21.80 4.15
CA ARG A 31 -10.05 21.03 3.10
C ARG A 31 -10.66 19.64 2.90
N MET A 32 -11.12 18.98 3.95
CA MET A 32 -11.84 17.72 3.81
C MET A 32 -13.16 17.92 3.05
N ALA A 33 -13.96 18.91 3.42
CA ALA A 33 -15.22 19.22 2.73
C ALA A 33 -14.99 19.58 1.25
N GLU A 34 -13.91 20.30 0.94
CA GLU A 34 -13.48 20.54 -0.44
C GLU A 34 -13.15 19.23 -1.15
N ALA A 35 -12.29 18.39 -0.55
CA ALA A 35 -11.81 17.15 -1.15
C ALA A 35 -12.94 16.15 -1.46
N GLU A 36 -14.01 16.14 -0.67
CA GLU A 36 -15.23 15.36 -0.94
C GLU A 36 -15.87 15.70 -2.29
N THR A 37 -15.77 16.95 -2.75
CA THR A 37 -16.33 17.41 -4.04
C THR A 37 -15.43 17.21 -5.24
N LEU A 38 -14.13 17.01 -5.04
CA LEU A 38 -13.15 16.91 -6.12
C LEU A 38 -13.23 15.55 -6.86
N PRO A 39 -12.75 15.47 -8.11
CA PRO A 39 -12.47 14.18 -8.74
C PRO A 39 -11.51 13.35 -7.88
N LYS A 40 -11.72 12.04 -7.85
CA LYS A 40 -10.96 11.12 -7.01
C LYS A 40 -9.88 10.42 -7.84
N VAL A 41 -8.65 10.45 -7.35
CA VAL A 41 -7.53 9.67 -7.89
C VAL A 41 -7.22 8.55 -6.90
N LEU A 42 -7.30 7.31 -7.37
CA LEU A 42 -6.96 6.14 -6.58
C LEU A 42 -5.45 6.08 -6.35
N ILE A 43 -5.04 5.85 -5.10
CA ILE A 43 -3.65 5.58 -4.75
C ILE A 43 -3.54 4.19 -4.12
N SER A 44 -2.49 3.45 -4.49
CA SER A 44 -2.14 2.18 -3.86
C SER A 44 -1.48 2.39 -2.49
N ASP A 45 -1.29 1.30 -1.75
CA ASP A 45 -0.51 1.33 -0.51
C ASP A 45 0.96 1.75 -0.75
N LEU A 46 1.53 1.45 -1.93
CA LEU A 46 2.88 1.90 -2.32
C LEU A 46 2.88 3.41 -2.61
N ASP A 47 1.87 3.91 -3.32
CA ASP A 47 1.71 5.35 -3.58
C ASP A 47 1.53 6.14 -2.27
N LEU A 48 0.84 5.58 -1.28
CA LEU A 48 0.70 6.19 0.05
C LEU A 48 2.05 6.35 0.75
N ASN A 49 2.97 5.38 0.62
CA ASN A 49 4.33 5.53 1.13
C ASN A 49 5.06 6.69 0.44
N TRP A 50 4.92 6.84 -0.89
CA TRP A 50 5.49 7.99 -1.61
C TRP A 50 4.85 9.32 -1.23
N LEU A 51 3.54 9.34 -1.02
CA LEU A 51 2.82 10.51 -0.53
C LEU A 51 3.36 10.95 0.84
N GLN A 52 3.66 10.01 1.74
CA GLN A 52 4.32 10.30 3.02
C GLN A 52 5.74 10.86 2.82
N VAL A 53 6.52 10.25 1.94
CA VAL A 53 7.89 10.72 1.60
C VAL A 53 7.87 12.18 1.15
N ILE A 54 6.92 12.55 0.28
CA ILE A 54 6.79 13.92 -0.19
C ILE A 54 6.27 14.83 0.92
N GLY A 55 5.16 14.46 1.55
CA GLY A 55 4.45 15.30 2.54
C GLY A 55 5.26 15.63 3.79
N GLU A 56 6.15 14.74 4.21
CA GLU A 56 7.02 14.92 5.38
C GLU A 56 8.44 15.45 5.03
N GLY A 57 8.67 15.84 3.78
CA GLY A 57 9.90 16.53 3.37
C GLY A 57 11.12 15.64 3.13
N TRP A 58 10.96 14.31 3.09
CA TRP A 58 12.05 13.39 2.72
C TRP A 58 12.52 13.63 1.28
N ALA A 59 11.60 14.00 0.40
CA ALA A 59 11.87 14.36 -0.98
C ALA A 59 12.22 15.85 -1.20
N SER A 60 12.53 16.64 -0.15
CA SER A 60 12.80 18.08 -0.28
C SER A 60 13.75 18.42 -1.45
N PRO A 61 13.48 19.51 -2.20
CA PRO A 61 12.40 20.49 -2.03
C PRO A 61 11.10 20.15 -2.79
N LEU A 62 10.90 18.90 -3.20
CA LEU A 62 9.71 18.49 -3.95
C LEU A 62 8.43 18.72 -3.12
N LYS A 63 7.43 19.38 -3.71
CA LYS A 63 6.14 19.73 -3.05
C LYS A 63 4.95 18.88 -3.50
N GLY A 64 5.18 17.82 -4.27
CA GLY A 64 4.14 16.90 -4.71
C GLY A 64 4.67 15.90 -5.74
N PHE A 65 3.78 15.15 -6.39
CA PHE A 65 4.22 14.20 -7.43
C PHE A 65 4.85 14.95 -8.61
N MET A 66 5.88 14.35 -9.22
CA MET A 66 6.68 15.02 -10.24
C MET A 66 5.84 15.41 -11.45
N ARG A 67 5.93 16.69 -11.82
CA ARG A 67 5.54 17.20 -13.15
C ARG A 67 6.51 16.67 -14.22
N GLU A 68 6.12 16.73 -15.50
CA GLU A 68 6.89 16.11 -16.59
C GLU A 68 8.33 16.65 -16.65
N GLY A 69 8.52 17.97 -16.56
CA GLY A 69 9.85 18.58 -16.57
C GLY A 69 10.73 18.10 -15.41
N THR A 70 10.15 17.93 -14.21
CA THR A 70 10.88 17.43 -13.03
C THR A 70 11.24 15.96 -13.19
N LEU A 71 10.33 15.13 -13.73
CA LEU A 71 10.61 13.73 -14.04
C LEU A 71 11.77 13.61 -15.03
N LEU A 72 11.79 14.41 -16.09
CA LEU A 72 12.86 14.39 -17.09
C LEU A 72 14.20 14.79 -16.46
N GLU A 73 14.24 15.78 -15.58
CA GLU A 73 15.48 16.12 -14.86
C GLU A 73 16.00 14.95 -14.02
N VAL A 74 15.11 14.25 -13.30
CA VAL A 74 15.45 13.10 -12.48
C VAL A 74 16.00 11.96 -13.34
N LEU A 75 15.29 11.58 -14.41
CA LEU A 75 15.68 10.48 -15.30
C LEU A 75 17.02 10.72 -16.01
N HIS A 76 17.32 11.97 -16.37
CA HIS A 76 18.50 12.30 -17.17
C HIS A 76 19.69 12.79 -16.36
N PHE A 77 19.46 13.36 -15.18
CA PHE A 77 20.52 14.04 -14.41
C PHE A 77 20.65 13.57 -12.97
N ASN A 78 19.80 12.63 -12.49
CA ASN A 78 19.76 12.19 -11.09
C ASN A 78 19.69 13.35 -10.07
N SER A 79 19.19 14.50 -10.51
CA SER A 79 19.13 15.74 -9.76
C SER A 79 18.13 16.70 -10.39
N ILE A 80 17.66 17.65 -9.60
CA ILE A 80 16.76 18.71 -10.05
C ILE A 80 17.37 20.09 -9.78
N LEU A 81 17.06 21.07 -10.63
CA LEU A 81 17.52 22.45 -10.53
C LEU A 81 16.75 23.24 -9.48
N VAL A 82 17.42 23.92 -8.56
CA VAL A 82 16.75 24.69 -7.49
C VAL A 82 17.20 26.15 -7.48
N ASP A 83 16.26 27.04 -7.16
CA ASP A 83 16.51 28.49 -7.00
C ASP A 83 15.75 29.03 -5.78
N PRO A 84 16.14 28.62 -4.55
CA PRO A 84 15.36 28.91 -3.35
C PRO A 84 15.26 30.40 -3.01
N PHE A 85 16.22 31.20 -3.50
CA PHE A 85 16.26 32.65 -3.32
C PHE A 85 15.74 33.44 -4.52
N ASN A 86 15.17 32.76 -5.51
CA ASN A 86 14.63 33.32 -6.75
C ASN A 86 15.60 34.28 -7.47
N LEU A 87 16.88 33.89 -7.58
CA LEU A 87 17.92 34.69 -8.22
C LEU A 87 17.79 34.75 -9.75
N THR A 88 17.07 33.78 -10.33
CA THR A 88 16.96 33.56 -11.79
C THR A 88 15.51 33.47 -12.27
N ASP A 89 14.54 33.84 -11.42
CA ASP A 89 13.10 33.73 -11.67
C ASP A 89 12.64 32.28 -11.91
N ASN A 90 13.31 31.31 -11.28
CA ASN A 90 13.05 29.87 -11.40
C ASN A 90 12.58 29.20 -10.12
N LYS A 91 12.28 29.95 -9.06
CA LYS A 91 11.93 29.38 -7.75
C LYS A 91 10.79 28.36 -7.83
N ASP A 92 9.80 28.62 -8.68
CA ASP A 92 8.57 27.83 -8.80
C ASP A 92 8.63 26.80 -9.95
N ALA A 93 9.82 26.48 -10.47
CA ALA A 93 9.98 25.58 -11.62
C ALA A 93 9.41 24.17 -11.38
N HIS A 94 9.43 23.69 -10.13
CA HIS A 94 8.90 22.37 -9.76
C HIS A 94 7.43 22.36 -9.37
N THR A 95 6.83 23.54 -9.13
CA THR A 95 5.45 23.70 -8.70
C THR A 95 4.56 24.22 -9.83
N SER A 96 5.14 24.88 -10.83
CA SER A 96 4.50 25.34 -12.06
C SER A 96 4.36 24.24 -13.11
N THR A 97 3.27 24.25 -13.88
CA THR A 97 3.07 23.34 -15.03
C THR A 97 4.25 23.40 -16.00
N THR A 98 4.69 22.23 -16.47
CA THR A 98 5.78 22.13 -17.44
C THR A 98 5.47 22.89 -18.72
N ASN A 99 6.40 23.74 -19.16
CA ASN A 99 6.31 24.44 -20.44
C ASN A 99 7.67 24.38 -21.16
N PHE A 100 7.80 23.45 -22.10
CA PHE A 100 9.02 23.26 -22.89
C PHE A 100 9.31 24.39 -23.90
N GLU A 101 8.38 25.30 -24.14
CA GLU A 101 8.62 26.47 -24.99
C GLU A 101 9.22 27.63 -24.21
N LYS A 102 9.05 27.64 -22.88
CA LYS A 102 9.50 28.70 -22.00
C LYS A 102 10.70 28.25 -21.17
N PHE A 103 11.89 28.36 -21.77
CA PHE A 103 13.14 28.27 -21.01
C PHE A 103 13.52 29.66 -20.50
N THR A 104 13.91 29.75 -19.22
CA THR A 104 14.45 30.97 -18.67
C THR A 104 15.78 31.31 -19.35
N GLN A 105 16.03 32.61 -19.56
CA GLN A 105 17.32 33.07 -20.06
C GLN A 105 18.47 32.78 -19.07
N PHE A 106 18.15 32.72 -17.78
CA PHE A 106 19.08 32.44 -16.69
C PHE A 106 18.78 31.07 -16.09
N ARG A 107 19.77 30.20 -16.01
CA ARG A 107 19.62 28.88 -15.40
C ARG A 107 19.64 28.98 -13.88
N ALA A 108 18.76 28.26 -13.20
CA ALA A 108 18.79 28.10 -11.75
C ALA A 108 20.21 27.79 -11.24
N PRO A 109 20.64 28.43 -10.15
CA PRO A 109 22.04 28.45 -9.75
C PRO A 109 22.52 27.10 -9.18
N ASP A 110 21.61 26.32 -8.60
CA ASP A 110 21.95 25.16 -7.78
C ASP A 110 21.24 23.88 -8.23
N ARG A 111 21.74 22.74 -7.74
CA ARG A 111 21.13 21.41 -7.93
C ARG A 111 21.06 20.67 -6.61
N VAL A 112 20.01 19.89 -6.45
CA VAL A 112 19.86 18.91 -5.37
C VAL A 112 19.77 17.50 -5.94
N SER A 113 20.30 16.53 -5.20
CA SER A 113 20.24 15.12 -5.59
C SER A 113 18.80 14.62 -5.58
N MET A 114 18.38 13.98 -6.68
CA MET A 114 17.06 13.39 -6.86
C MET A 114 17.14 12.37 -7.99
N SER A 115 17.39 11.11 -7.64
CA SER A 115 17.67 10.04 -8.60
C SER A 115 16.51 9.08 -8.85
N VAL A 116 15.47 9.15 -8.02
CA VAL A 116 14.33 8.24 -8.08
C VAL A 116 13.10 9.03 -8.53
N PRO A 117 12.43 8.64 -9.63
CA PRO A 117 11.11 9.15 -9.98
C PRO A 117 10.10 8.93 -8.85
N ILE A 118 9.43 10.00 -8.43
CA ILE A 118 8.31 9.94 -7.48
C ILE A 118 7.06 10.43 -8.23
N THR A 119 6.43 9.50 -8.93
CA THR A 119 5.31 9.75 -9.84
C THR A 119 4.07 9.01 -9.38
N LEU A 120 2.89 9.53 -9.71
CA LEU A 120 1.62 8.88 -9.47
C LEU A 120 1.00 8.53 -10.83
N SER A 121 0.61 7.28 -11.05
CA SER A 121 -0.03 6.86 -12.30
C SER A 121 -1.56 6.99 -12.25
N CYS A 122 -2.20 7.20 -13.39
CA CYS A 122 -3.65 7.19 -13.50
C CYS A 122 -4.13 6.57 -14.83
N THR A 123 -5.36 6.06 -14.83
CA THR A 123 -6.02 5.49 -16.00
C THR A 123 -6.60 6.57 -16.90
N GLU A 124 -6.92 6.24 -18.17
CA GLU A 124 -7.66 7.16 -19.06
C GLU A 124 -9.00 7.58 -18.45
N TYR A 125 -9.68 6.67 -17.74
CA TYR A 125 -10.91 6.97 -17.01
C TYR A 125 -10.72 8.10 -15.98
N THR A 126 -9.67 7.96 -15.17
CA THR A 126 -9.34 8.95 -14.15
C THR A 126 -8.94 10.27 -14.79
N LYS A 127 -8.12 10.23 -15.85
CA LYS A 127 -7.74 11.42 -16.64
C LYS A 127 -8.97 12.14 -17.19
N ALA A 128 -9.90 11.43 -17.82
CA ALA A 128 -11.13 12.03 -18.36
C ALA A 128 -12.00 12.65 -17.26
N ALA A 129 -12.06 12.04 -16.07
CA ALA A 129 -12.77 12.62 -14.93
C ALA A 129 -12.14 13.94 -14.44
N ILE A 130 -10.81 14.06 -14.53
CA ILE A 130 -10.07 15.28 -14.18
C ILE A 130 -10.26 16.35 -15.26
N ASP A 131 -10.10 16.00 -16.54
CA ASP A 131 -10.23 16.93 -17.67
C ASP A 131 -11.64 17.56 -17.75
N ASN A 132 -12.67 16.79 -17.37
CA ASN A 132 -14.06 17.25 -17.33
C ASN A 132 -14.41 18.02 -16.05
N SER A 133 -13.49 18.08 -15.09
CA SER A 133 -13.73 18.79 -13.83
C SER A 133 -13.53 20.29 -14.01
N PRO A 134 -14.45 21.14 -13.50
CA PRO A 134 -14.19 22.57 -13.44
C PRO A 134 -13.17 22.93 -12.35
N HIS A 135 -12.74 21.97 -11.52
CA HIS A 135 -11.86 22.18 -10.40
C HIS A 135 -10.38 22.05 -10.83
N GLY A 136 -9.53 22.97 -10.37
CA GLY A 136 -8.07 22.89 -10.55
C GLY A 136 -7.37 21.96 -9.55
N ALA A 137 -8.07 20.95 -9.02
CA ALA A 137 -7.57 20.07 -7.98
C ALA A 137 -8.27 18.71 -8.00
N VAL A 138 -7.60 17.69 -7.43
CA VAL A 138 -8.13 16.33 -7.27
C VAL A 138 -7.89 15.84 -5.84
N ALA A 139 -8.71 14.91 -5.37
CA ALA A 139 -8.54 14.27 -4.07
C ALA A 139 -7.89 12.88 -4.22
N LEU A 140 -6.81 12.64 -3.48
CA LEU A 140 -6.12 11.36 -3.45
C LEU A 140 -6.81 10.43 -2.45
N THR A 141 -7.25 9.27 -2.93
CA THR A 141 -8.10 8.33 -2.18
C THR A 141 -7.46 6.95 -2.16
N THR A 142 -7.36 6.34 -0.98
CA THR A 142 -6.80 4.99 -0.84
C THR A 142 -7.74 3.92 -1.42
N GLN A 143 -7.26 2.69 -1.60
CA GLN A 143 -8.08 1.53 -2.01
C GLN A 143 -9.25 1.23 -1.05
N MET A 144 -9.19 1.76 0.17
CA MET A 144 -10.22 1.64 1.20
C MET A 144 -11.24 2.80 1.15
N GLY A 145 -11.11 3.70 0.19
CA GLY A 145 -11.98 4.87 0.03
C GLY A 145 -11.62 6.07 0.91
N ASN A 146 -10.52 6.03 1.67
CA ASN A 146 -10.17 7.16 2.54
C ASN A 146 -9.48 8.27 1.75
N ILE A 147 -9.99 9.49 1.84
CA ILE A 147 -9.37 10.68 1.25
C ILE A 147 -8.22 11.11 2.17
N VAL A 148 -7.01 11.18 1.64
CA VAL A 148 -5.79 11.44 2.43
C VAL A 148 -5.07 12.74 2.04
N ALA A 149 -5.26 13.23 0.83
CA ALA A 149 -4.62 14.45 0.34
C ALA A 149 -5.42 15.12 -0.78
N ILE A 150 -5.11 16.37 -1.04
CA ILE A 150 -5.52 17.09 -2.26
C ILE A 150 -4.26 17.31 -3.10
N LEU A 151 -4.37 17.06 -4.40
CA LEU A 151 -3.36 17.42 -5.39
C LEU A 151 -3.85 18.64 -6.19
N ARG A 152 -3.13 19.76 -6.06
CA ARG A 152 -3.42 21.05 -6.68
C ARG A 152 -2.75 21.17 -8.04
N ASN A 153 -3.43 21.87 -8.95
CA ASN A 153 -2.94 22.21 -10.28
C ASN A 153 -2.36 21.00 -11.03
N PRO A 154 -3.14 19.91 -11.18
CA PRO A 154 -2.63 18.68 -11.75
C PRO A 154 -2.14 18.89 -13.19
N GLU A 155 -1.03 18.24 -13.53
CA GLU A 155 -0.50 18.11 -14.88
C GLU A 155 -0.46 16.64 -15.23
N ILE A 156 -1.18 16.25 -16.28
CA ILE A 156 -1.26 14.86 -16.73
C ILE A 156 -0.44 14.70 -18.00
N TYR A 157 0.44 13.71 -18.03
CA TYR A 157 1.35 13.43 -19.15
C TYR A 157 1.54 11.92 -19.35
N PRO A 158 2.01 11.45 -20.53
CA PRO A 158 2.13 10.01 -20.81
C PRO A 158 3.09 9.28 -19.86
N ASN A 159 2.69 8.10 -19.38
CA ASN A 159 3.54 7.23 -18.59
C ASN A 159 4.48 6.42 -19.50
N ARG A 160 5.68 6.95 -19.74
CA ARG A 160 6.71 6.31 -20.58
C ARG A 160 7.41 5.17 -19.81
N LYS A 161 6.64 4.13 -19.43
CA LYS A 161 7.02 3.01 -18.55
C LYS A 161 8.38 2.41 -18.90
N GLU A 162 8.60 2.07 -20.18
CA GLU A 162 9.85 1.49 -20.67
C GLU A 162 11.05 2.42 -20.48
N GLU A 163 10.88 3.72 -20.76
CA GLU A 163 11.94 4.71 -20.57
C GLU A 163 12.28 4.89 -19.09
N ILE A 164 11.26 4.97 -18.23
CA ILE A 164 11.44 5.07 -16.78
C ILE A 164 12.20 3.84 -16.27
N ALA A 165 11.75 2.63 -16.63
CA ALA A 165 12.39 1.38 -16.21
C ALA A 165 13.86 1.32 -16.69
N THR A 166 14.10 1.59 -17.96
CA THR A 166 15.45 1.52 -18.54
C THR A 166 16.41 2.51 -17.88
N ARG A 167 15.99 3.76 -17.66
CA ARG A 167 16.87 4.80 -17.12
C ARG A 167 17.08 4.68 -15.61
N MET A 168 16.06 4.23 -14.89
CA MET A 168 16.14 4.08 -13.44
C MET A 168 16.92 2.84 -13.02
N PHE A 169 16.65 1.69 -13.66
CA PHE A 169 17.21 0.40 -13.26
C PHE A 169 18.39 -0.05 -14.12
N GLY A 170 18.57 0.53 -15.31
CA GLY A 170 19.59 0.09 -16.28
C GLY A 170 19.23 -1.19 -17.04
N VAL A 171 18.02 -1.73 -16.84
CA VAL A 171 17.54 -2.99 -17.42
C VAL A 171 16.00 -2.99 -17.47
N ILE A 172 15.42 -3.76 -18.40
CA ILE A 172 13.99 -4.09 -18.41
C ILE A 172 13.86 -5.57 -18.00
N ASP A 173 13.69 -5.81 -16.70
CA ASP A 173 13.52 -7.15 -16.15
C ASP A 173 12.12 -7.29 -15.54
N MET A 174 11.20 -7.99 -16.23
CA MET A 174 9.86 -8.22 -15.68
C MET A 174 9.86 -9.18 -14.48
N GLY A 175 10.98 -9.82 -14.15
CA GLY A 175 11.17 -10.51 -12.87
C GLY A 175 11.42 -9.56 -11.70
N HIS A 176 11.87 -8.33 -11.98
CA HIS A 176 12.14 -7.32 -10.95
C HIS A 176 10.84 -6.80 -10.33
N PRO A 177 10.67 -6.86 -9.00
CA PRO A 177 9.37 -6.67 -8.39
C PRO A 177 8.85 -5.23 -8.49
N TYR A 178 9.72 -4.21 -8.41
CA TYR A 178 9.30 -2.83 -8.61
C TYR A 178 9.02 -2.45 -10.08
N ILE A 179 9.74 -3.05 -11.05
CA ILE A 179 9.44 -2.85 -12.48
C ILE A 179 8.04 -3.39 -12.79
N LYS A 180 7.65 -4.54 -12.21
CA LYS A 180 6.27 -5.04 -12.32
C LYS A 180 5.24 -4.00 -11.86
N GLU A 181 5.47 -3.31 -10.74
CA GLU A 181 4.57 -2.27 -10.25
C GLU A 181 4.47 -1.07 -11.21
N ILE A 182 5.58 -0.63 -11.83
CA ILE A 182 5.56 0.43 -12.86
C ILE A 182 4.69 0.02 -14.05
N TYR A 183 4.79 -1.24 -14.49
CA TYR A 183 4.03 -1.75 -15.63
C TYR A 183 2.55 -2.00 -15.33
N LYS A 184 2.21 -2.30 -14.07
CA LYS A 184 0.81 -2.37 -13.59
C LYS A 184 0.13 -1.00 -13.53
N GLY A 185 0.90 0.09 -13.39
CA GLY A 185 0.37 1.45 -13.34
C GLY A 185 -0.39 1.85 -14.61
N GLY A 186 -1.21 2.90 -14.53
CA GLY A 186 -1.96 3.43 -15.67
C GLY A 186 -1.06 4.03 -16.77
N ASP A 187 -1.65 4.36 -17.92
CA ASP A 187 -0.92 4.87 -19.09
C ASP A 187 -0.56 6.35 -19.00
N TYR A 188 -1.01 7.04 -17.96
CA TYR A 188 -0.67 8.43 -17.67
C TYR A 188 -0.05 8.57 -16.29
N LEU A 189 0.72 9.64 -16.12
CA LEU A 189 1.22 10.12 -14.84
C LEU A 189 0.57 11.46 -14.52
N ILE A 190 0.38 11.72 -13.24
CA ILE A 190 -0.15 12.97 -12.71
C ILE A 190 0.86 13.61 -11.76
N GLY A 191 1.28 14.84 -12.09
CA GLY A 191 2.11 15.70 -11.25
C GLY A 191 1.29 16.87 -10.70
N GLY A 192 1.71 17.45 -9.58
CA GLY A 192 0.99 18.55 -8.94
C GLY A 192 1.47 18.79 -7.52
N GLU A 193 0.95 19.81 -6.86
CA GLU A 193 1.33 20.15 -5.48
C GLU A 193 0.43 19.42 -4.47
N VAL A 194 1.00 18.84 -3.43
CA VAL A 194 0.26 18.06 -2.43
C VAL A 194 -0.10 18.94 -1.22
N GLU A 195 -1.36 18.86 -0.80
CA GLU A 195 -1.83 19.23 0.54
C GLU A 195 -2.23 17.94 1.27
N LEU A 196 -1.45 17.56 2.28
CA LEU A 196 -1.67 16.34 3.05
C LEU A 196 -2.69 16.61 4.16
N LEU A 197 -3.88 16.01 4.10
CA LEU A 197 -4.99 16.35 5.01
C LEU A 197 -4.68 15.98 6.46
N ASP A 198 -3.93 14.91 6.67
CA ASP A 198 -3.56 14.38 7.97
C ASP A 198 -2.22 13.67 7.95
N ARG A 199 -1.63 13.51 9.14
CA ARG A 199 -0.48 12.62 9.32
C ARG A 199 -0.86 11.21 8.90
N ILE A 200 -0.07 10.65 7.99
CA ILE A 200 -0.22 9.25 7.57
C ILE A 200 0.14 8.35 8.75
N LYS A 201 -0.81 7.50 9.13
CA LYS A 201 -0.67 6.47 10.17
C LYS A 201 -0.99 5.12 9.57
N TYR A 202 -0.25 4.10 10.02
CA TYR A 202 -0.46 2.73 9.55
C TYR A 202 -1.21 1.88 10.58
N ASN A 203 -1.32 2.33 11.83
CA ASN A 203 -2.04 1.64 12.91
C ASN A 203 -1.56 0.19 13.13
N ASP A 204 -0.28 -0.06 12.86
CA ASP A 204 0.33 -1.39 12.88
C ASP A 204 1.20 -1.62 14.14
N GLY A 205 1.08 -0.72 15.13
CA GLY A 205 1.87 -0.72 16.36
C GLY A 205 3.26 -0.09 16.23
N LEU A 206 3.66 0.35 15.02
CA LEU A 206 5.00 0.88 14.76
C LEU A 206 5.03 2.40 14.52
N ASP A 207 3.89 3.09 14.56
CA ASP A 207 3.80 4.54 14.26
C ASP A 207 4.67 5.40 15.17
N LYS A 208 4.95 4.95 16.42
CA LYS A 208 5.88 5.63 17.34
C LYS A 208 7.31 5.78 16.77
N TRP A 209 7.69 4.91 15.83
CA TRP A 209 8.98 4.92 15.16
C TRP A 209 8.98 5.69 13.84
N ARG A 210 7.80 6.11 13.34
CA ARG A 210 7.65 6.87 12.08
C ARG A 210 7.70 8.37 12.38
N LYS A 211 8.92 8.86 12.61
CA LYS A 211 9.19 10.28 12.89
C LYS A 211 9.28 11.05 11.58
N THR A 212 8.64 12.22 11.54
CA THR A 212 8.84 13.20 10.46
C THR A 212 10.28 13.72 10.45
N THR A 213 10.68 14.37 9.36
CA THR A 213 12.00 15.02 9.27
C THR A 213 12.21 16.06 10.38
N ARG A 214 11.18 16.85 10.71
CA ARG A 214 11.21 17.83 11.81
C ARG A 214 11.36 17.16 13.19
N GLU A 215 10.57 16.12 13.46
CA GLU A 215 10.66 15.36 14.73
C GLU A 215 12.05 14.74 14.92
N LEU A 216 12.68 14.26 13.84
CA LEU A 216 14.07 13.78 13.89
C LEU A 216 15.06 14.89 14.22
N MET A 217 14.94 16.05 13.58
CA MET A 217 15.80 17.22 13.86
C MET A 217 15.70 17.68 15.31
N ASP A 218 14.49 17.69 15.87
CA ASP A 218 14.26 18.03 17.27
C ASP A 218 14.92 16.99 18.20
N GLU A 219 14.80 15.69 17.91
CA GLU A 219 15.46 14.65 18.70
C GLU A 219 17.00 14.72 18.61
N PHE A 220 17.56 15.04 17.44
CA PHE A 220 19.00 15.29 17.29
C PHE A 220 19.45 16.50 18.13
N ARG A 221 18.64 17.56 18.18
CA ARG A 221 18.90 18.74 19.03
C ARG A 221 18.87 18.37 20.51
N GLU A 222 17.86 17.62 20.95
CA GLU A 222 17.72 17.16 22.34
C GLU A 222 18.89 16.29 22.78
N LYS A 223 19.37 15.40 21.90
CA LYS A 223 20.59 14.61 22.15
C LYS A 223 21.88 15.42 22.05
N GLY A 224 21.81 16.69 21.67
CA GLY A 224 22.95 17.61 21.55
C GLY A 224 23.89 17.27 20.39
N ALA A 225 23.39 16.68 19.31
CA ALA A 225 24.20 16.23 18.19
C ALA A 225 24.94 17.41 17.53
N ASP A 226 26.26 17.28 17.38
CA ASP A 226 27.07 18.19 16.55
C ASP A 226 27.36 17.61 15.16
N THR A 227 27.07 16.31 14.98
CA THR A 227 26.99 15.63 13.70
C THR A 227 26.07 14.41 13.82
N VAL A 228 25.42 14.05 12.72
CA VAL A 228 24.59 12.85 12.61
C VAL A 228 25.12 11.96 11.50
N TYR A 229 25.22 10.67 11.77
CA TYR A 229 25.60 9.66 10.78
C TYR A 229 24.50 8.60 10.65
N ALA A 230 23.97 8.43 9.44
CA ALA A 230 22.84 7.58 9.16
C ALA A 230 23.27 6.18 8.69
N PHE A 231 22.66 5.16 9.28
CA PHE A 231 22.78 3.76 8.86
C PHE A 231 21.44 3.28 8.30
N GLN A 232 21.35 3.21 6.97
CA GLN A 232 20.21 2.60 6.27
C GLN A 232 20.24 1.08 6.47
N THR A 233 19.10 0.47 6.81
CA THR A 233 18.99 -0.99 6.89
C THR A 233 17.64 -1.53 6.43
N ARG A 234 17.67 -2.68 5.76
CA ARG A 234 16.50 -3.51 5.46
C ARG A 234 16.60 -4.91 6.07
N ASN A 235 17.56 -5.14 6.98
CA ASN A 235 17.85 -6.44 7.58
C ASN A 235 17.98 -6.33 9.11
N PRO A 236 17.76 -7.43 9.85
CA PRO A 236 18.10 -7.50 11.27
C PRO A 236 19.56 -7.13 11.57
N THR A 237 19.78 -6.49 12.72
CA THR A 237 21.10 -6.00 13.16
C THR A 237 21.82 -7.09 13.95
N HIS A 238 22.92 -7.61 13.40
CA HIS A 238 23.87 -8.45 14.13
C HIS A 238 25.06 -7.63 14.62
N ALA A 239 25.94 -8.23 15.43
CA ALA A 239 27.06 -7.56 16.07
C ALA A 239 28.10 -6.99 15.09
N GLY A 240 28.08 -7.43 13.84
CA GLY A 240 28.91 -6.87 12.78
C GLY A 240 28.44 -5.47 12.45
N HIS A 241 27.15 -5.30 12.17
CA HIS A 241 26.53 -3.99 11.98
C HIS A 241 26.73 -3.10 13.22
N ALA A 242 26.52 -3.63 14.42
CA ALA A 242 26.72 -2.87 15.67
C ALA A 242 28.18 -2.41 15.87
N TYR A 243 29.16 -3.26 15.55
CA TYR A 243 30.57 -2.88 15.57
C TYR A 243 30.85 -1.72 14.60
N LEU A 244 30.36 -1.83 13.36
CA LEU A 244 30.55 -0.82 12.33
C LEU A 244 29.93 0.53 12.74
N MET A 245 28.68 0.51 13.24
CA MET A 245 27.99 1.71 13.72
C MET A 245 28.69 2.37 14.91
N ARG A 246 29.24 1.60 15.85
CA ARG A 246 30.01 2.15 16.99
C ARG A 246 31.37 2.70 16.55
N SER A 247 32.09 1.95 15.71
CA SER A 247 33.40 2.37 15.18
C SER A 247 33.30 3.67 14.38
N ALA A 248 32.23 3.85 13.60
CA ALA A 248 31.94 5.11 12.92
C ALA A 248 31.85 6.30 13.88
N GLY A 249 31.07 6.18 14.96
CA GLY A 249 30.94 7.22 15.98
C GLY A 249 32.27 7.55 16.66
N GLU A 250 33.07 6.53 17.00
CA GLU A 250 34.40 6.74 17.60
C GLU A 250 35.41 7.37 16.62
N ASN A 251 35.34 7.05 15.33
CA ASN A 251 36.17 7.70 14.33
C ASN A 251 35.79 9.17 14.15
N LEU A 252 34.49 9.49 14.15
CA LEU A 252 34.03 10.89 14.13
C LEU A 252 34.51 11.66 15.37
N LYS A 253 34.55 11.04 16.56
CA LYS A 253 35.17 11.69 17.73
C LYS A 253 36.64 12.01 17.53
N LYS A 254 37.40 11.12 16.89
CA LYS A 254 38.81 11.36 16.54
C LYS A 254 38.98 12.48 15.51
N GLU A 255 38.00 12.67 14.62
CA GLU A 255 37.94 13.80 13.69
C GLU A 255 37.59 15.14 14.36
N GLY A 256 37.23 15.13 15.65
CA GLY A 256 36.99 16.33 16.45
C GLY A 256 35.53 16.61 16.79
N TYR A 257 34.59 15.76 16.37
CA TYR A 257 33.20 15.85 16.82
C TYR A 257 33.08 15.46 18.29
N LYS A 258 32.36 16.25 19.08
CA LYS A 258 32.17 16.03 20.51
C LYS A 258 31.02 15.06 20.77
N ASN A 259 29.98 15.10 19.95
CA ASN A 259 28.75 14.35 20.18
C ASN A 259 28.13 13.79 18.89
N PRO A 260 28.81 12.88 18.19
CA PRO A 260 28.24 12.20 17.04
C PRO A 260 27.06 11.32 17.47
N VAL A 261 25.93 11.47 16.79
CA VAL A 261 24.70 10.67 17.03
C VAL A 261 24.46 9.75 15.84
N LEU A 262 24.25 8.47 16.14
CA LEU A 262 23.82 7.47 15.17
C LEU A 262 22.33 7.65 14.89
N TRP A 263 21.97 7.65 13.62
CA TRP A 263 20.59 7.38 13.21
C TRP A 263 20.50 5.98 12.61
N LEU A 264 19.92 5.05 13.38
CA LEU A 264 19.52 3.74 12.89
C LEU A 264 18.22 3.87 12.12
N SER A 265 18.29 3.73 10.81
CA SER A 265 17.20 4.08 9.89
C SER A 265 16.69 2.85 9.13
N PRO A 266 15.86 2.00 9.78
CA PRO A 266 15.23 0.90 9.08
C PRO A 266 14.27 1.42 7.99
N LEU A 267 14.33 0.86 6.79
CA LEU A 267 13.36 1.12 5.74
C LEU A 267 12.01 0.52 6.09
N GLY A 268 10.94 1.30 5.92
CA GLY A 268 9.59 0.92 6.29
C GLY A 268 8.56 0.93 5.18
N GLY A 269 8.79 1.57 4.03
CA GLY A 269 7.87 1.45 2.90
C GLY A 269 7.91 0.06 2.27
N TRP A 270 7.20 -0.11 1.15
CA TRP A 270 7.12 -1.37 0.41
C TRP A 270 8.47 -2.07 0.24
N THR A 271 8.48 -3.40 0.46
CA THR A 271 9.61 -4.30 0.21
C THR A 271 9.11 -5.55 -0.51
N LYS A 272 9.99 -6.19 -1.28
CA LYS A 272 9.69 -7.48 -1.92
C LYS A 272 9.43 -8.58 -0.89
N GLU A 273 8.70 -9.62 -1.30
CA GLU A 273 8.12 -10.63 -0.41
C GLU A 273 9.13 -11.46 0.39
N ASP A 274 10.34 -11.69 -0.13
CA ASP A 274 11.37 -12.49 0.55
C ASP A 274 12.26 -11.69 1.52
N ASP A 275 12.04 -10.38 1.66
CA ASP A 275 12.69 -9.56 2.68
C ASP A 275 12.08 -9.84 4.07
N VAL A 276 12.89 -9.67 5.13
CA VAL A 276 12.40 -9.85 6.50
C VAL A 276 11.35 -8.76 6.81
N PRO A 277 10.15 -9.12 7.31
CA PRO A 277 9.09 -8.18 7.61
C PRO A 277 9.52 -7.01 8.50
N LEU A 278 8.90 -5.85 8.29
CA LEU A 278 9.20 -4.62 9.02
C LEU A 278 9.07 -4.77 10.53
N ASP A 279 7.98 -5.39 11.02
CA ASP A 279 7.76 -5.52 12.46
C ASP A 279 8.81 -6.42 13.11
N VAL A 280 9.23 -7.50 12.44
CA VAL A 280 10.33 -8.36 12.87
C VAL A 280 11.62 -7.55 12.99
N ARG A 281 11.97 -6.75 11.96
CA ARG A 281 13.19 -5.93 11.96
C ARG A 281 13.16 -4.88 13.06
N VAL A 282 12.07 -4.15 13.20
CA VAL A 282 11.94 -3.06 14.19
C VAL A 282 11.96 -3.60 15.61
N LYS A 283 11.19 -4.66 15.92
CA LYS A 283 11.23 -5.30 17.24
C LYS A 283 12.62 -5.85 17.56
N GLN A 284 13.32 -6.42 16.56
CA GLN A 284 14.70 -6.86 16.73
C GLN A 284 15.65 -5.68 17.02
N HIS A 285 15.46 -4.53 16.37
CA HIS A 285 16.23 -3.32 16.65
C HIS A 285 15.92 -2.69 18.01
N GLU A 286 14.67 -2.78 18.49
CA GLU A 286 14.32 -2.41 19.87
C GLU A 286 15.16 -3.21 20.86
N GLU A 287 15.30 -4.53 20.67
CA GLU A 287 16.14 -5.37 21.53
C GLU A 287 17.65 -5.04 21.43
N VAL A 288 18.12 -4.61 20.26
CA VAL A 288 19.49 -4.10 20.10
C VAL A 288 19.73 -2.85 20.96
N LEU A 289 18.76 -1.92 21.00
CA LEU A 289 18.84 -0.74 21.86
C LEU A 289 18.67 -1.09 23.34
N ASN A 290 17.72 -1.97 23.68
CA ASN A 290 17.46 -2.39 25.06
C ASN A 290 18.69 -3.05 25.70
N SER A 291 19.48 -3.79 24.92
CA SER A 291 20.72 -4.41 25.41
C SER A 291 21.85 -3.41 25.71
N GLY A 292 21.71 -2.16 25.27
CA GLY A 292 22.70 -1.11 25.48
C GLY A 292 24.10 -1.51 25.01
N LEU A 293 25.12 -1.17 25.81
CA LEU A 293 26.51 -1.58 25.56
C LEU A 293 26.91 -2.85 26.34
N GLU A 294 25.97 -3.49 27.04
CA GLU A 294 26.22 -4.72 27.81
C GLU A 294 26.45 -5.93 26.90
N HIS A 295 25.89 -5.88 25.69
CA HIS A 295 26.06 -6.91 24.67
C HIS A 295 26.91 -6.37 23.50
N PRO A 296 27.85 -7.16 22.93
CA PRO A 296 28.66 -6.72 21.78
C PRO A 296 27.84 -6.42 20.51
N GLY A 297 26.62 -6.95 20.43
CA GLY A 297 25.65 -6.64 19.37
C GLY A 297 24.69 -5.48 19.68
N GLY A 298 24.80 -4.83 20.84
CA GLY A 298 23.94 -3.73 21.25
C GLY A 298 24.45 -2.35 20.81
N LEU A 299 23.60 -1.34 20.97
CA LEU A 299 23.87 0.07 20.65
C LEU A 299 23.52 0.96 21.85
N ASP A 300 24.27 2.03 22.06
CA ASP A 300 24.01 3.01 23.13
C ASP A 300 22.74 3.85 22.80
N PRO A 301 21.65 3.73 23.59
CA PRO A 301 20.42 4.50 23.35
C PRO A 301 20.61 6.01 23.54
N ALA A 302 21.58 6.44 24.36
CA ALA A 302 21.88 7.86 24.55
C ALA A 302 22.54 8.48 23.30
N LYS A 303 23.20 7.66 22.47
CA LYS A 303 23.89 8.07 21.23
C LYS A 303 23.20 7.59 19.96
N THR A 304 22.02 7.01 20.07
CA THR A 304 21.27 6.46 18.93
C THR A 304 19.87 7.03 18.88
N VAL A 305 19.43 7.40 17.68
CA VAL A 305 18.04 7.65 17.32
C VAL A 305 17.61 6.53 16.39
N MET A 306 16.50 5.85 16.69
CA MET A 306 15.88 4.90 15.76
C MET A 306 14.63 5.51 15.18
N ALA A 307 14.53 5.52 13.84
CA ALA A 307 13.34 5.95 13.14
C ALA A 307 13.17 5.22 11.81
N ILE A 308 11.96 4.75 11.57
CA ILE A 308 11.54 4.13 10.31
C ILE A 308 11.55 5.20 9.22
N TRP A 309 12.24 4.92 8.13
CA TRP A 309 12.20 5.74 6.91
C TRP A 309 11.07 5.25 6.00
N PRO A 310 10.09 6.10 5.62
CA PRO A 310 8.83 5.63 5.05
C PRO A 310 8.90 5.26 3.56
N ALA A 311 10.01 5.52 2.87
CA ALA A 311 10.08 5.30 1.43
C ALA A 311 9.98 3.82 1.04
N PRO A 312 9.31 3.52 -0.09
CA PRO A 312 9.41 2.22 -0.76
C PRO A 312 10.86 1.87 -1.09
N MET A 313 11.21 0.59 -0.96
CA MET A 313 12.45 0.04 -1.49
C MET A 313 12.28 -0.21 -2.98
N VAL A 314 13.06 0.48 -3.80
CA VAL A 314 12.93 0.36 -5.26
C VAL A 314 13.78 -0.79 -5.83
N TYR A 315 14.87 -1.15 -5.16
CA TYR A 315 15.89 -2.09 -5.62
C TYR A 315 16.67 -1.64 -6.86
N ALA A 316 16.85 -0.33 -7.05
CA ALA A 316 17.56 0.27 -8.20
C ALA A 316 19.04 0.59 -7.93
N GLY A 317 19.67 -0.10 -6.98
CA GLY A 317 21.12 -0.11 -6.80
C GLY A 317 21.78 1.29 -6.73
N PRO A 318 22.77 1.59 -7.60
CA PRO A 318 23.45 2.89 -7.63
C PRO A 318 22.55 4.11 -7.87
N THR A 319 21.42 3.94 -8.55
CA THR A 319 20.43 5.01 -8.73
C THR A 319 19.74 5.28 -7.39
N GLU A 320 19.27 4.24 -6.71
CA GLU A 320 18.48 4.38 -5.49
C GLU A 320 19.29 4.81 -4.27
N VAL A 321 20.55 4.36 -4.14
CA VAL A 321 21.39 4.71 -2.97
C VAL A 321 21.62 6.22 -2.85
N GLN A 322 21.59 6.95 -3.98
CA GLN A 322 21.62 8.42 -3.98
C GLN A 322 20.37 9.00 -3.29
N PHE A 323 19.19 8.44 -3.56
CA PHE A 323 17.94 8.83 -2.91
C PHE A 323 17.93 8.46 -1.42
N HIS A 324 18.49 7.29 -1.05
CA HIS A 324 18.64 6.90 0.35
C HIS A 324 19.48 7.92 1.13
N ALA A 325 20.61 8.34 0.57
CA ALA A 325 21.52 9.30 1.18
C ALA A 325 20.90 10.71 1.23
N LYS A 326 20.33 11.19 0.12
CA LYS A 326 19.76 12.54 0.07
C LYS A 326 18.57 12.70 1.02
N SER A 327 17.71 11.68 1.14
CA SER A 327 16.59 11.71 2.10
C SER A 327 17.08 11.83 3.55
N ARG A 328 18.23 11.20 3.87
CA ARG A 328 18.84 11.30 5.20
C ARG A 328 19.47 12.65 5.44
N ARG A 329 20.10 13.23 4.41
CA ARG A 329 20.59 14.61 4.47
C ARG A 329 19.46 15.61 4.69
N SER A 330 18.32 15.46 4.00
CA SER A 330 17.13 16.30 4.21
C SER A 330 16.63 16.25 5.66
N ALA A 331 16.83 15.12 6.34
CA ALA A 331 16.53 14.94 7.76
C ALA A 331 17.72 15.23 8.70
N GLY A 332 18.82 15.82 8.21
CA GLY A 332 19.90 16.35 9.06
C GLY A 332 21.12 15.46 9.22
N ALA A 333 21.24 14.36 8.48
CA ALA A 333 22.44 13.53 8.49
C ALA A 333 23.60 14.21 7.74
N SER A 334 24.71 14.41 8.43
CA SER A 334 25.97 14.92 7.86
C SER A 334 26.80 13.81 7.20
N TYR A 335 26.60 12.56 7.65
CA TYR A 335 27.29 11.38 7.13
C TYR A 335 26.30 10.29 6.73
N PHE A 336 26.60 9.55 5.66
CA PHE A 336 25.85 8.37 5.25
C PHE A 336 26.75 7.15 5.20
N VAL A 337 26.28 6.06 5.79
CA VAL A 337 26.95 4.77 5.69
C VAL A 337 26.57 4.08 4.39
N VAL A 338 27.57 3.60 3.64
CA VAL A 338 27.36 2.83 2.42
C VAL A 338 28.30 1.62 2.33
N GLY A 339 27.73 0.46 2.02
CA GLY A 339 28.43 -0.82 1.88
C GLY A 339 28.60 -1.26 0.42
N ARG A 340 28.91 -2.56 0.22
CA ARG A 340 28.86 -3.23 -1.09
C ARG A 340 27.40 -3.44 -1.51
N ASP A 341 27.13 -3.29 -2.80
CA ASP A 341 25.85 -3.53 -3.46
C ASP A 341 24.65 -2.87 -2.74
N PRO A 342 24.77 -1.56 -2.40
CA PRO A 342 23.70 -0.89 -1.69
C PRO A 342 22.48 -0.80 -2.59
N ALA A 343 21.31 -1.12 -2.04
CA ALA A 343 20.05 -1.17 -2.76
C ALA A 343 19.98 -2.17 -3.94
N GLY A 344 20.94 -3.09 -4.05
CA GLY A 344 20.92 -4.13 -5.08
C GLY A 344 20.04 -5.34 -4.76
N MET A 345 19.88 -6.18 -5.77
CA MET A 345 19.26 -7.50 -5.74
C MET A 345 19.85 -8.39 -6.86
N LYS A 346 19.49 -9.68 -6.84
CA LYS A 346 19.76 -10.60 -7.96
C LYS A 346 18.87 -10.25 -9.15
N GLY A 347 19.39 -10.34 -10.36
CA GLY A 347 18.59 -10.24 -11.57
C GLY A 347 17.90 -11.56 -11.91
N SER A 348 16.87 -11.52 -12.75
CA SER A 348 16.31 -12.74 -13.36
C SER A 348 17.28 -13.36 -14.37
N GLU A 349 17.03 -14.62 -14.77
CA GLU A 349 17.81 -15.30 -15.80
C GLU A 349 17.88 -14.54 -17.14
N LEU A 350 16.92 -13.65 -17.41
CA LEU A 350 16.89 -12.82 -18.61
C LEU A 350 17.71 -11.53 -18.45
N ALA A 351 17.95 -11.10 -17.21
CA ALA A 351 18.62 -9.84 -16.89
C ALA A 351 20.13 -9.99 -16.67
N VAL A 352 20.60 -11.21 -16.37
CA VAL A 352 22.01 -11.48 -16.05
C VAL A 352 22.63 -12.57 -16.92
N ALA A 353 23.97 -12.54 -17.03
CA ALA A 353 24.70 -13.53 -17.83
C ALA A 353 24.82 -14.89 -17.12
N HIS A 354 24.92 -14.89 -15.78
CA HIS A 354 24.94 -16.10 -14.97
C HIS A 354 23.87 -16.00 -13.86
N PRO A 355 23.18 -17.10 -13.49
CA PRO A 355 22.13 -17.08 -12.45
C PRO A 355 22.57 -16.57 -11.06
N ASP A 356 23.88 -16.58 -10.80
CA ASP A 356 24.47 -16.14 -9.55
C ASP A 356 24.93 -14.67 -9.58
N ASP A 357 24.77 -13.96 -10.70
CA ASP A 357 25.20 -12.58 -10.82
C ASP A 357 24.25 -11.62 -10.06
N ASP A 358 24.83 -10.60 -9.45
CA ASP A 358 24.08 -9.46 -8.91
C ASP A 358 23.61 -8.57 -10.09
N LEU A 359 22.48 -7.88 -9.96
CA LEU A 359 21.97 -6.98 -11.00
C LEU A 359 22.91 -5.78 -11.23
N TYR A 360 23.66 -5.42 -10.19
CA TYR A 360 24.60 -4.31 -10.18
C TYR A 360 25.97 -4.78 -9.72
N ASP A 361 27.01 -4.15 -10.24
CA ASP A 361 28.35 -4.31 -9.67
C ASP A 361 28.36 -3.81 -8.22
N GLY A 362 28.92 -4.62 -7.33
CA GLY A 362 28.90 -4.36 -5.89
C GLY A 362 29.59 -3.08 -5.44
N ASP A 363 30.45 -2.47 -6.27
CA ASP A 363 31.15 -1.24 -5.92
C ASP A 363 30.52 0.02 -6.53
N HIS A 364 29.69 -0.12 -7.56
CA HIS A 364 29.10 1.01 -8.28
C HIS A 364 28.32 1.95 -7.37
N GLY A 365 27.54 1.42 -6.42
CA GLY A 365 26.77 2.27 -5.50
C GLY A 365 27.65 3.21 -4.67
N ARG A 366 28.86 2.78 -4.29
CA ARG A 366 29.81 3.62 -3.55
C ARG A 366 30.40 4.72 -4.43
N TYR A 367 30.82 4.37 -5.64
CA TYR A 367 31.43 5.33 -6.57
C TYR A 367 30.43 6.36 -7.10
N VAL A 368 29.22 5.92 -7.47
CA VAL A 368 28.16 6.80 -7.95
C VAL A 368 27.74 7.77 -6.85
N LEU A 369 27.55 7.29 -5.61
CA LEU A 369 27.14 8.14 -4.51
C LEU A 369 28.16 9.23 -4.17
N GLN A 370 29.47 8.92 -4.22
CA GLN A 370 30.54 9.90 -4.01
C GLN A 370 30.55 11.02 -5.05
N ASN A 371 30.03 10.76 -6.25
CA ASN A 371 29.95 11.70 -7.36
C ASN A 371 28.51 12.16 -7.62
N SER A 372 27.59 11.94 -6.68
CA SER A 372 26.17 12.24 -6.88
C SER A 372 25.96 13.76 -7.03
N PRO A 373 25.29 14.21 -8.09
CA PRO A 373 25.05 15.63 -8.32
C PRO A 373 24.17 16.20 -7.22
N GLY A 374 24.57 17.34 -6.67
CA GLY A 374 23.79 18.03 -5.63
C GLY A 374 23.76 17.32 -4.28
N ILE A 375 24.66 16.37 -3.99
CA ILE A 375 24.80 15.68 -2.67
C ILE A 375 25.40 16.56 -1.56
N GLY A 376 25.84 17.77 -1.93
CA GLY A 376 26.20 18.84 -1.00
C GLY A 376 27.39 18.47 -0.11
N SER A 377 27.29 18.80 1.17
CA SER A 377 28.36 18.56 2.16
C SER A 377 28.31 17.17 2.81
N MET A 378 27.39 16.30 2.41
CA MET A 378 27.26 14.96 3.01
C MET A 378 28.50 14.12 2.72
N LYS A 379 29.03 13.45 3.74
CA LYS A 379 30.22 12.60 3.65
C LYS A 379 29.84 11.13 3.73
N MET A 380 30.58 10.29 3.01
CA MET A 380 30.32 8.86 2.98
C MET A 380 31.24 8.12 3.95
N LEU A 381 30.68 7.21 4.74
CA LEU A 381 31.43 6.29 5.60
C LEU A 381 31.42 4.91 4.95
N SER A 382 32.61 4.46 4.56
CA SER A 382 32.81 3.09 4.10
C SER A 382 33.28 2.22 5.27
N PHE A 383 32.89 0.95 5.21
CA PHE A 383 33.26 -0.02 6.23
C PHE A 383 34.25 -1.05 5.72
N VAL A 384 35.15 -1.43 6.62
CA VAL A 384 36.03 -2.58 6.46
C VAL A 384 35.24 -3.86 6.76
N LYS A 385 35.63 -4.95 6.10
CA LYS A 385 35.06 -6.28 6.37
C LYS A 385 35.37 -6.69 7.81
N VAL A 386 34.36 -7.19 8.53
CA VAL A 386 34.49 -7.72 9.89
C VAL A 386 34.06 -9.18 9.94
N MET A 387 34.69 -9.97 10.81
CA MET A 387 34.42 -11.39 11.02
C MET A 387 34.24 -11.67 12.52
N TYR A 388 33.60 -12.78 12.85
CA TYR A 388 33.41 -13.19 14.24
C TYR A 388 34.69 -13.85 14.73
N ASP A 389 35.28 -13.32 15.81
CA ASP A 389 36.46 -13.90 16.45
C ASP A 389 36.03 -14.87 17.55
N ILE A 390 36.41 -16.15 17.41
CA ILE A 390 36.03 -17.21 18.36
C ILE A 390 36.70 -17.08 19.72
N THR A 391 37.85 -16.40 19.78
CA THR A 391 38.62 -16.27 21.02
C THR A 391 37.99 -15.23 21.95
N ASP A 392 37.59 -14.09 21.38
CA ASP A 392 37.03 -12.96 22.12
C ASP A 392 35.50 -12.92 22.12
N ASN A 393 34.85 -13.78 21.33
CA ASN A 393 33.40 -13.84 21.16
C ASN A 393 32.77 -12.52 20.67
N VAL A 394 33.45 -11.82 19.76
CA VAL A 394 33.01 -10.52 19.22
C VAL A 394 33.32 -10.39 17.74
N MET A 395 32.59 -9.50 17.07
CA MET A 395 32.89 -9.09 15.69
C MET A 395 34.02 -8.06 15.69
N LYS A 396 35.04 -8.27 14.86
CA LYS A 396 36.15 -7.33 14.67
C LYS A 396 36.77 -7.47 13.28
N VAL A 397 37.71 -6.58 12.95
CA VAL A 397 38.53 -6.72 11.72
C VAL A 397 39.40 -7.98 11.85
N PRO A 398 39.41 -8.88 10.85
CA PRO A 398 40.16 -10.12 10.93
C PRO A 398 41.66 -9.87 11.01
N ASP A 399 42.35 -10.67 11.84
CA ASP A 399 43.80 -10.67 11.98
C ASP A 399 44.38 -11.76 11.07
N GLU A 400 45.08 -11.34 10.02
CA GLU A 400 45.65 -12.23 9.00
C GLU A 400 46.62 -13.26 9.58
N SER A 401 47.24 -12.99 10.73
CA SER A 401 48.18 -13.92 11.37
C SER A 401 47.50 -15.12 12.06
N ARG A 402 46.19 -15.05 12.28
CA ARG A 402 45.39 -16.06 12.99
C ARG A 402 44.00 -16.21 12.38
N MET A 403 43.94 -16.26 11.05
CA MET A 403 42.68 -16.29 10.29
C MET A 403 41.77 -17.49 10.67
N ASP A 404 42.34 -18.59 11.16
CA ASP A 404 41.60 -19.76 11.64
C ASP A 404 40.71 -19.46 12.86
N ASP A 405 40.99 -18.39 13.61
CA ASP A 405 40.16 -17.91 14.73
C ASP A 405 38.91 -17.14 14.27
N PHE A 406 38.76 -16.88 12.96
CA PHE A 406 37.71 -16.04 12.42
C PHE A 406 36.68 -16.80 11.60
N ILE A 407 35.41 -16.61 11.94
CA ILE A 407 34.28 -17.22 11.23
C ILE A 407 33.50 -16.16 10.46
N SER A 408 33.25 -16.44 9.17
CA SER A 408 32.27 -15.71 8.36
C SER A 408 30.89 -16.36 8.48
N ILE A 409 29.90 -15.56 8.87
CA ILE A 409 28.50 -15.98 8.92
C ILE A 409 27.74 -15.18 7.86
N SER A 410 27.45 -15.82 6.73
CA SER A 410 26.66 -15.22 5.66
C SER A 410 25.20 -15.07 6.07
N GLY A 411 24.46 -14.19 5.38
CA GLY A 411 23.02 -14.08 5.54
C GLY A 411 22.32 -15.43 5.36
N SER A 412 22.64 -16.19 4.31
CA SER A 412 22.06 -17.52 4.07
C SER A 412 22.32 -18.51 5.22
N LYS A 413 23.53 -18.50 5.79
CA LYS A 413 23.86 -19.35 6.94
C LYS A 413 23.06 -18.94 8.19
N MET A 414 22.94 -17.64 8.44
CA MET A 414 22.14 -17.09 9.55
C MET A 414 20.66 -17.49 9.43
N ARG A 415 20.07 -17.37 8.24
CA ARG A 415 18.69 -17.77 7.97
C ARG A 415 18.45 -19.26 8.21
N LEU A 416 19.39 -20.11 7.78
CA LEU A 416 19.33 -21.56 8.00
C LEU A 416 19.38 -21.90 9.50
N LEU A 417 20.30 -21.28 10.25
CA LEU A 417 20.39 -21.45 11.71
C LEU A 417 19.10 -21.02 12.41
N ALA A 418 18.54 -19.86 12.04
CA ALA A 418 17.30 -19.37 12.63
C ALA A 418 16.12 -20.31 12.34
N ARG A 419 15.99 -20.80 11.10
CA ARG A 419 14.98 -21.80 10.71
C ARG A 419 15.09 -23.10 11.50
N ASN A 420 16.33 -23.56 11.75
CA ASN A 420 16.59 -24.74 12.57
C ASN A 420 16.40 -24.49 14.07
N GLY A 421 16.09 -23.25 14.48
CA GLY A 421 15.95 -22.89 15.89
C GLY A 421 17.25 -22.96 16.68
N ALA A 422 18.36 -22.62 16.02
CA ALA A 422 19.67 -22.64 16.65
C ALA A 422 19.70 -21.79 17.92
N VAL A 423 20.37 -22.28 18.95
CA VAL A 423 20.57 -21.58 20.23
C VAL A 423 21.99 -21.00 20.31
N PRO A 424 22.28 -20.05 21.22
CA PRO A 424 23.65 -19.56 21.39
C PRO A 424 24.66 -20.70 21.68
N CYS A 425 25.79 -20.73 20.95
CA CYS A 425 26.88 -21.66 21.20
C CYS A 425 27.54 -21.40 22.56
N SER A 426 28.29 -22.39 23.07
CA SER A 426 29.20 -22.19 24.20
C SER A 426 30.17 -21.03 23.92
N ARG A 427 30.49 -20.23 24.94
CA ARG A 427 31.47 -19.12 24.83
C ARG A 427 32.91 -19.60 24.70
N THR A 428 33.20 -20.84 25.08
CA THR A 428 34.58 -21.36 25.12
C THR A 428 34.82 -22.48 24.11
N ASP A 429 33.77 -22.95 23.43
CA ASP A 429 33.83 -24.08 22.52
C ASP A 429 32.87 -23.83 21.35
N ILE A 430 33.31 -23.00 20.40
CA ILE A 430 32.52 -22.63 19.22
C ILE A 430 32.86 -23.61 18.10
N PRO A 431 31.89 -24.40 17.62
CA PRO A 431 32.13 -25.40 16.60
C PRO A 431 32.40 -24.75 15.24
N THR A 432 33.28 -25.37 14.45
CA THR A 432 33.57 -24.93 13.07
C THR A 432 32.34 -25.11 12.17
N ASP A 433 31.60 -26.22 12.35
CA ASP A 433 30.33 -26.47 11.68
C ASP A 433 29.14 -26.01 12.55
N LEU A 434 28.83 -24.72 12.48
CA LEU A 434 27.71 -24.10 13.18
C LEU A 434 26.35 -24.72 12.79
N VAL A 435 26.20 -25.16 11.54
CA VAL A 435 24.93 -25.73 11.04
C VAL A 435 24.73 -27.12 11.60
N GLY A 436 25.76 -27.97 11.56
CA GLY A 436 25.72 -29.30 12.16
C GLY A 436 25.52 -29.26 13.68
N ALA A 437 26.13 -28.29 14.37
CA ALA A 437 25.92 -28.08 15.80
C ALA A 437 24.61 -27.36 16.15
N ASN A 438 23.90 -26.83 15.16
CA ASN A 438 22.69 -26.01 15.29
C ASN A 438 22.82 -24.92 16.37
N CYS A 439 23.90 -24.14 16.30
CA CYS A 439 24.13 -23.05 17.23
C CYS A 439 24.60 -21.76 16.54
N VAL A 440 24.26 -20.61 17.13
CA VAL A 440 24.74 -19.29 16.69
C VAL A 440 25.81 -18.80 17.66
N PRO A 441 26.98 -18.31 17.20
CA PRO A 441 28.05 -17.90 18.12
C PRO A 441 27.60 -16.87 19.16
N SER A 442 27.97 -17.12 20.42
CA SER A 442 27.62 -16.25 21.55
C SER A 442 28.12 -14.82 21.31
N GLY A 443 27.24 -13.81 21.30
CA GLY A 443 27.64 -12.43 21.02
C GLY A 443 27.46 -12.01 19.56
N PHE A 444 27.14 -12.93 18.64
CA PHE A 444 26.85 -12.59 17.23
C PHE A 444 25.59 -11.74 17.07
N MET A 445 24.55 -12.00 17.87
CA MET A 445 23.31 -11.21 17.91
C MET A 445 22.82 -11.14 19.35
N VAL A 446 22.13 -10.05 19.71
CA VAL A 446 21.49 -9.91 21.02
C VAL A 446 20.49 -11.07 21.22
N PRO A 447 20.47 -11.77 22.38
CA PRO A 447 19.67 -12.99 22.54
C PRO A 447 18.18 -12.84 22.22
N ASN A 448 17.50 -11.87 22.83
CA ASN A 448 16.07 -11.63 22.55
C ASN A 448 15.83 -11.25 21.07
N GLY A 449 16.76 -10.51 20.46
CA GLY A 449 16.68 -10.20 19.04
C GLY A 449 16.89 -11.43 18.14
N TRP A 450 17.70 -12.39 18.58
CA TRP A 450 17.85 -13.68 17.90
C TRP A 450 16.58 -14.52 18.02
N ASP A 451 15.94 -14.55 19.18
CA ASP A 451 14.68 -15.26 19.40
C ASP A 451 13.57 -14.74 18.48
N ILE A 452 13.47 -13.42 18.29
CA ILE A 452 12.54 -12.80 17.31
C ILE A 452 12.82 -13.29 15.89
N VAL A 453 14.09 -13.36 15.50
CA VAL A 453 14.50 -13.83 14.15
C VAL A 453 14.21 -15.33 13.98
N VAL A 454 14.46 -16.14 15.01
CA VAL A 454 14.10 -17.57 15.03
C VAL A 454 12.59 -17.76 14.91
N ASP A 455 11.79 -17.00 15.67
CA ASP A 455 10.33 -17.06 15.64
C ASP A 455 9.78 -16.75 14.24
N TYR A 456 10.35 -15.73 13.59
CA TYR A 456 10.07 -15.42 12.20
C TYR A 456 10.38 -16.59 11.26
N TYR A 457 11.62 -17.08 11.24
CA TYR A 457 12.03 -18.10 10.28
C TYR A 457 11.36 -19.47 10.50
N LYS A 458 10.90 -19.77 11.72
CA LYS A 458 10.10 -20.97 12.01
C LYS A 458 8.65 -20.85 11.57
N ASN A 459 8.10 -19.63 11.53
CA ASN A 459 6.69 -19.37 11.25
C ASN A 459 6.53 -18.42 10.06
N ILE A 460 7.41 -18.54 9.06
CA ILE A 460 7.47 -17.61 7.92
C ILE A 460 6.14 -17.59 7.15
N ASP A 461 5.48 -18.74 7.04
CA ASP A 461 4.23 -18.91 6.30
C ASP A 461 2.95 -18.63 7.11
N SER A 462 3.07 -18.19 8.37
CA SER A 462 1.91 -17.99 9.26
C SER A 462 1.06 -16.75 8.96
N GLY A 463 1.47 -15.89 8.03
CA GLY A 463 0.73 -14.68 7.64
C GLY A 463 0.61 -13.59 8.72
N ARG A 464 1.16 -13.78 9.93
CA ARG A 464 1.03 -12.83 11.06
C ARG A 464 1.96 -11.62 11.02
N TRP A 465 2.82 -11.53 10.02
CA TRP A 465 3.88 -10.53 9.94
C TRP A 465 3.42 -9.27 9.20
N ILE A 466 4.01 -8.12 9.53
CA ILE A 466 3.78 -6.87 8.79
C ILE A 466 4.95 -6.72 7.82
N PRO A 467 4.78 -7.05 6.53
CA PRO A 467 5.91 -7.07 5.59
C PRO A 467 6.56 -5.69 5.47
N TRP A 468 5.73 -4.66 5.39
CA TRP A 468 6.10 -3.24 5.29
C TRP A 468 4.94 -2.37 5.79
N SER A 469 5.13 -1.04 5.79
CA SER A 469 4.14 -0.06 6.28
C SER A 469 2.89 -0.05 5.38
N ARG A 470 1.93 -0.89 5.73
CA ARG A 470 0.64 -1.04 5.07
C ARG A 470 -0.47 -0.65 6.05
N PRO A 471 -1.37 0.29 5.70
CA PRO A 471 -2.40 0.75 6.62
C PRO A 471 -3.29 -0.38 7.11
N GLN A 472 -3.45 -0.47 8.43
CA GLN A 472 -4.55 -1.20 9.04
C GLN A 472 -5.71 -0.23 9.17
N VAL A 473 -6.75 -0.47 8.38
CA VAL A 473 -7.95 0.38 8.34
C VAL A 473 -9.15 -0.39 8.86
N ASP A 474 -10.11 0.37 9.37
CA ASP A 474 -11.43 -0.15 9.70
C ASP A 474 -12.21 -0.44 8.39
N PRO A 475 -12.97 -1.55 8.30
CA PRO A 475 -13.78 -1.86 7.13
C PRO A 475 -14.94 -0.88 6.88
N GLY A 476 -15.24 0.02 7.82
CA GLY A 476 -16.44 0.86 7.78
C GLY A 476 -17.71 0.00 7.86
N ALA A 477 -17.64 -1.09 8.64
CA ALA A 477 -18.72 -2.07 8.75
C ALA A 477 -19.85 -1.56 9.66
N SER A 478 -21.08 -1.94 9.33
CA SER A 478 -22.25 -1.58 10.12
C SER A 478 -22.15 -2.12 11.55
N SER A 479 -22.62 -1.33 12.51
CA SER A 479 -22.72 -1.74 13.93
C SER A 479 -23.55 -3.01 14.16
N GLN A 480 -24.34 -3.43 13.16
CA GLN A 480 -25.14 -4.65 13.18
C GLN A 480 -24.36 -5.88 12.69
N THR A 481 -23.05 -5.82 12.56
CA THR A 481 -22.21 -6.89 12.00
C THR A 481 -21.17 -7.40 12.99
N LYS A 482 -20.60 -8.57 12.70
CA LYS A 482 -19.45 -9.16 13.41
C LYS A 482 -18.42 -9.57 12.38
N SER A 483 -17.18 -9.09 12.56
CA SER A 483 -16.07 -9.41 11.69
C SER A 483 -15.17 -10.50 12.28
N GLU A 484 -14.68 -11.38 11.43
CA GLU A 484 -13.62 -12.35 11.71
C GLU A 484 -12.49 -12.19 10.67
N GLY A 485 -11.28 -12.62 11.02
CA GLY A 485 -10.10 -12.42 10.17
C GLY A 485 -9.63 -10.97 10.09
N LYS A 486 -8.78 -10.67 9.10
CA LYS A 486 -8.17 -9.34 8.93
C LYS A 486 -8.66 -8.68 7.64
N PHE A 487 -9.30 -7.51 7.76
CA PHE A 487 -9.76 -6.74 6.61
C PHE A 487 -8.60 -6.41 5.65
N GLY A 488 -8.87 -6.41 4.35
CA GLY A 488 -7.84 -6.29 3.30
C GLY A 488 -7.10 -7.60 3.01
N THR A 489 -7.60 -8.75 3.51
CA THR A 489 -7.05 -10.09 3.28
C THR A 489 -8.15 -11.11 2.98
N GLY A 490 -7.80 -12.21 2.31
CA GLY A 490 -8.75 -13.29 1.97
C GLY A 490 -9.36 -14.03 3.16
N SER A 491 -8.87 -13.83 4.39
CA SER A 491 -9.46 -14.41 5.61
C SER A 491 -10.57 -13.54 6.22
N PHE A 492 -10.76 -12.31 5.76
CA PHE A 492 -11.80 -11.44 6.29
C PHE A 492 -13.19 -11.97 5.98
N ARG A 493 -14.02 -12.08 7.01
CA ARG A 493 -15.44 -12.42 6.90
C ARG A 493 -16.26 -11.48 7.75
N LEU A 494 -17.40 -11.05 7.24
CA LEU A 494 -18.36 -10.20 7.93
C LEU A 494 -19.70 -10.91 7.96
N ALA A 495 -20.20 -11.21 9.16
CA ALA A 495 -21.50 -11.83 9.40
C ALA A 495 -22.48 -10.81 10.00
N HIS A 496 -23.79 -11.00 9.80
CA HIS A 496 -24.80 -10.17 10.44
C HIS A 496 -24.98 -10.59 11.92
N SER A 497 -25.29 -9.64 12.81
CA SER A 497 -25.43 -9.91 14.25
C SER A 497 -26.75 -10.58 14.63
N THR A 498 -27.81 -10.33 13.85
CA THR A 498 -29.17 -10.83 14.10
C THR A 498 -29.61 -11.94 13.13
N TYR A 499 -29.55 -11.70 11.82
CA TYR A 499 -29.80 -12.71 10.79
C TYR A 499 -28.66 -13.73 10.71
N GLU A 500 -29.00 -15.01 10.49
CA GLU A 500 -28.02 -16.08 10.31
C GLU A 500 -27.42 -16.00 8.90
N SER A 501 -28.26 -15.73 7.88
CA SER A 501 -27.87 -15.55 6.49
C SER A 501 -28.13 -14.14 5.98
N TYR A 502 -27.10 -13.50 5.41
CA TYR A 502 -27.32 -12.24 4.66
C TYR A 502 -28.17 -12.45 3.40
N TRP A 503 -28.09 -13.62 2.75
CA TRP A 503 -28.81 -13.85 1.50
C TRP A 503 -30.25 -14.31 1.73
N HIS A 504 -30.47 -15.17 2.72
CA HIS A 504 -31.73 -15.91 2.83
C HIS A 504 -32.69 -15.38 3.89
N ASP A 505 -32.19 -14.82 4.99
CA ASP A 505 -33.06 -14.41 6.11
C ASP A 505 -33.49 -12.95 6.04
N ILE A 506 -32.68 -12.10 5.41
CA ILE A 506 -33.00 -10.68 5.23
C ILE A 506 -34.19 -10.57 4.26
N PRO A 507 -35.28 -9.90 4.65
CA PRO A 507 -36.42 -9.72 3.75
C PRO A 507 -36.03 -8.94 2.50
N LEU A 508 -36.55 -9.34 1.33
CA LEU A 508 -36.36 -8.62 0.07
C LEU A 508 -36.76 -7.14 0.15
N ARG A 509 -37.78 -6.81 0.95
CA ARG A 509 -38.31 -5.45 1.15
C ARG A 509 -38.52 -5.14 2.63
N PRO A 510 -38.41 -3.86 3.04
CA PRO A 510 -38.85 -3.44 4.36
C PRO A 510 -40.36 -3.68 4.54
N GLU A 511 -40.77 -4.05 5.75
CA GLU A 511 -42.18 -4.32 6.06
C GLU A 511 -43.06 -3.07 5.80
N GLY A 512 -44.18 -3.27 5.10
CA GLY A 512 -45.16 -2.22 4.83
C GLY A 512 -44.80 -1.22 3.72
N GLN A 513 -43.70 -1.45 2.98
CA GLN A 513 -43.32 -0.61 1.83
C GLN A 513 -43.90 -1.13 0.50
N SER A 514 -43.89 -0.27 -0.53
CA SER A 514 -44.31 -0.65 -1.90
C SER A 514 -43.30 -1.57 -2.57
N ASP A 515 -43.69 -2.20 -3.68
CA ASP A 515 -42.81 -3.09 -4.45
C ASP A 515 -41.60 -2.36 -5.08
N GLU A 516 -41.67 -1.03 -5.19
CA GLU A 516 -40.59 -0.16 -5.66
C GLU A 516 -39.44 -0.01 -4.64
N ILE A 517 -39.68 -0.39 -3.38
CA ILE A 517 -38.68 -0.30 -2.31
C ILE A 517 -38.14 -1.69 -2.01
N ILE A 518 -36.82 -1.82 -2.04
CA ILE A 518 -36.08 -3.04 -1.70
C ILE A 518 -35.18 -2.81 -0.48
N ASN A 519 -34.74 -3.89 0.15
CA ASN A 519 -33.56 -3.86 1.01
C ASN A 519 -32.31 -4.14 0.16
N LEU A 520 -31.32 -3.27 0.23
CA LEU A 520 -29.97 -3.48 -0.27
C LEU A 520 -29.07 -3.98 0.86
N VAL A 521 -28.35 -5.09 0.65
CA VAL A 521 -27.21 -5.45 1.49
C VAL A 521 -25.95 -4.86 0.86
N THR A 522 -25.31 -3.89 1.52
CA THR A 522 -24.13 -3.22 0.96
C THR A 522 -22.88 -4.08 1.14
N GLU A 523 -22.17 -4.37 0.06
CA GLU A 523 -20.91 -5.13 0.08
C GLU A 523 -19.70 -4.21 -0.10
N ILE A 524 -19.76 -3.30 -1.08
CA ILE A 524 -18.67 -2.37 -1.41
C ILE A 524 -19.17 -0.93 -1.23
N PRO A 525 -18.79 -0.27 -0.13
CA PRO A 525 -19.06 1.14 0.08
C PRO A 525 -18.49 2.06 -1.01
N LEU A 526 -19.13 3.22 -1.20
CA LEU A 526 -18.71 4.29 -2.11
C LEU A 526 -17.22 4.65 -1.98
N TYR A 527 -16.53 4.74 -3.12
CA TYR A 527 -15.08 4.98 -3.32
C TYR A 527 -14.15 3.84 -2.90
N MET A 528 -14.65 2.79 -2.26
CA MET A 528 -13.84 1.62 -1.92
C MET A 528 -13.62 0.77 -3.16
N THR A 529 -12.41 0.22 -3.30
CA THR A 529 -12.07 -0.66 -4.43
C THR A 529 -11.84 -2.11 -4.03
N ALA A 530 -11.75 -2.43 -2.74
CA ALA A 530 -11.74 -3.83 -2.30
C ALA A 530 -12.98 -4.55 -2.81
N LYS A 531 -12.79 -5.62 -3.56
CA LYS A 531 -13.90 -6.41 -4.08
C LYS A 531 -14.42 -7.30 -2.97
N MET A 532 -15.55 -6.91 -2.40
CA MET A 532 -16.22 -7.62 -1.32
C MET A 532 -17.47 -8.29 -1.87
N GLU A 533 -17.69 -9.55 -1.50
CA GLU A 533 -18.79 -10.37 -2.00
C GLU A 533 -19.30 -11.33 -0.94
N MET A 534 -20.62 -11.54 -0.95
CA MET A 534 -21.30 -12.56 -0.19
C MET A 534 -20.84 -13.95 -0.64
N GLN A 535 -20.40 -14.74 0.32
CA GLN A 535 -19.85 -16.06 0.08
C GLN A 535 -20.97 -17.11 0.01
N LYS A 536 -21.50 -17.37 -1.20
CA LYS A 536 -22.65 -18.26 -1.47
C LYS A 536 -22.53 -19.67 -0.88
N THR A 537 -21.32 -20.20 -0.79
CA THR A 537 -21.03 -21.58 -0.38
C THR A 537 -20.71 -21.73 1.11
N LEU A 538 -20.43 -20.62 1.80
CA LEU A 538 -20.06 -20.65 3.22
C LEU A 538 -21.30 -20.54 4.12
N PRO A 539 -21.34 -21.25 5.25
CA PRO A 539 -22.39 -21.13 6.24
C PRO A 539 -22.65 -19.68 6.68
N GLY A 540 -23.92 -19.28 6.67
CA GLY A 540 -24.37 -17.93 7.00
C GLY A 540 -24.16 -16.88 5.90
N ASN A 541 -23.61 -17.27 4.74
CA ASN A 541 -23.37 -16.35 3.61
C ASN A 541 -22.68 -15.03 4.03
N PRO A 542 -21.53 -15.08 4.73
CA PRO A 542 -20.84 -13.87 5.16
C PRO A 542 -20.30 -13.09 3.94
N ILE A 543 -20.13 -11.78 4.09
CA ILE A 543 -19.40 -10.96 3.11
C ILE A 543 -17.90 -11.20 3.34
N GLY A 544 -17.15 -11.50 2.28
CA GLY A 544 -15.70 -11.72 2.31
C GLY A 544 -15.01 -10.99 1.17
N GLN A 545 -13.69 -10.79 1.27
CA GLN A 545 -12.94 -10.21 0.16
C GLN A 545 -12.63 -11.27 -0.90
N ASP A 546 -12.93 -10.96 -2.16
CA ASP A 546 -12.58 -11.80 -3.31
C ASP A 546 -11.04 -11.85 -3.50
N SER A 547 -10.57 -12.93 -4.12
CA SER A 547 -9.14 -13.17 -4.35
C SER A 547 -8.84 -13.33 -5.84
N ASN A 548 -7.68 -12.82 -6.25
CA ASN A 548 -7.12 -13.12 -7.57
C ASN A 548 -6.71 -14.59 -7.66
N SER A 549 -6.39 -15.06 -8.87
CA SER A 549 -5.96 -16.45 -9.11
C SER A 549 -4.67 -16.85 -8.38
N ASP A 550 -3.86 -15.87 -7.99
CA ASP A 550 -2.64 -16.06 -7.18
C ASP A 550 -2.92 -16.04 -5.66
N GLY A 551 -4.19 -15.91 -5.25
CA GLY A 551 -4.61 -15.83 -3.85
C GLY A 551 -4.47 -14.44 -3.22
N SER A 552 -3.97 -13.44 -3.95
CA SER A 552 -3.89 -12.07 -3.45
C SER A 552 -5.29 -11.44 -3.37
N PRO A 553 -5.56 -10.57 -2.39
CA PRO A 553 -6.87 -9.91 -2.27
C PRO A 553 -7.15 -9.02 -3.49
N ARG A 554 -8.38 -9.07 -4.00
CA ARG A 554 -8.76 -8.39 -5.23
C ARG A 554 -9.27 -6.97 -4.98
N TYR A 555 -8.91 -6.08 -5.91
CA TYR A 555 -9.29 -4.66 -5.93
C TYR A 555 -9.70 -4.23 -7.33
N TYR A 556 -10.67 -3.33 -7.46
CA TYR A 556 -10.87 -2.59 -8.71
C TYR A 556 -9.68 -1.67 -8.99
N THR A 557 -9.14 -1.76 -10.20
CA THR A 557 -7.94 -1.04 -10.65
C THR A 557 -8.26 0.04 -11.70
N TYR A 558 -9.47 0.02 -12.27
CA TYR A 558 -9.89 0.96 -13.33
C TYR A 558 -10.04 2.41 -12.83
N GLY A 559 -10.53 2.58 -11.59
CA GLY A 559 -10.78 3.86 -10.95
C GLY A 559 -11.44 3.67 -9.58
N THR A 560 -11.83 4.78 -8.96
CA THR A 560 -12.66 4.72 -7.74
C THR A 560 -14.14 4.54 -8.10
N THR A 561 -14.85 3.71 -7.33
CA THR A 561 -16.30 3.53 -7.49
C THR A 561 -17.02 4.83 -7.12
N PHE A 562 -18.05 5.21 -7.87
CA PHE A 562 -18.87 6.41 -7.61
C PHE A 562 -20.32 6.05 -7.23
N PHE A 563 -20.52 4.81 -6.78
CA PHE A 563 -21.76 4.22 -6.30
C PHE A 563 -21.43 3.29 -5.12
N ASN A 564 -22.42 2.99 -4.28
CA ASN A 564 -22.33 1.85 -3.36
C ASN A 564 -22.78 0.59 -4.13
N TYR A 565 -22.15 -0.56 -3.84
CA TYR A 565 -22.46 -1.82 -4.49
C TYR A 565 -22.89 -2.88 -3.48
N GLY A 566 -23.78 -3.76 -3.91
CA GLY A 566 -24.18 -4.94 -3.18
C GLY A 566 -25.27 -5.67 -3.94
N TYR A 567 -26.17 -6.33 -3.22
CA TYR A 567 -27.21 -7.14 -3.86
C TYR A 567 -28.55 -7.08 -3.12
N ILE A 568 -29.59 -7.61 -3.78
CA ILE A 568 -30.93 -7.77 -3.21
C ILE A 568 -31.04 -9.15 -2.54
N PRO A 569 -31.29 -9.24 -1.23
CA PRO A 569 -31.47 -10.51 -0.56
C PRO A 569 -32.72 -11.23 -1.09
N GLN A 570 -32.73 -12.56 -0.96
CA GLN A 570 -33.81 -13.42 -1.46
C GLN A 570 -34.07 -13.31 -2.97
N THR A 571 -33.06 -13.03 -3.77
CA THR A 571 -33.10 -13.10 -5.24
C THR A 571 -32.01 -14.05 -5.75
N TRP A 572 -32.18 -14.58 -6.95
CA TRP A 572 -31.20 -15.44 -7.61
C TRP A 572 -31.39 -15.44 -9.14
N GLU A 573 -30.30 -15.26 -9.87
CA GLU A 573 -30.24 -15.32 -11.33
C GLU A 573 -29.90 -16.75 -11.78
N ASP A 574 -30.91 -17.51 -12.22
CA ASP A 574 -30.75 -18.91 -12.62
C ASP A 574 -29.96 -19.06 -13.95
N PRO A 575 -28.79 -19.72 -13.95
CA PRO A 575 -27.96 -19.89 -15.15
C PRO A 575 -28.59 -20.80 -16.21
N SER A 576 -29.62 -21.59 -15.84
CA SER A 576 -30.33 -22.47 -16.77
C SER A 576 -31.32 -21.72 -17.67
N LEU A 577 -31.75 -20.52 -17.24
CA LEU A 577 -32.72 -19.70 -17.97
C LEU A 577 -31.98 -18.77 -18.92
N LYS A 578 -31.97 -19.14 -20.20
CA LYS A 578 -31.28 -18.39 -21.25
C LYS A 578 -32.17 -17.33 -21.88
N ASP A 579 -31.61 -16.16 -22.09
CA ASP A 579 -32.23 -15.09 -22.88
C ASP A 579 -32.30 -15.45 -24.38
N SER A 580 -32.83 -14.52 -25.19
CA SER A 580 -32.92 -14.70 -26.65
C SER A 580 -31.56 -14.80 -27.36
N LEU A 581 -30.47 -14.37 -26.70
CA LEU A 581 -29.10 -14.41 -27.20
C LEU A 581 -28.34 -15.64 -26.70
N GLY A 582 -28.94 -16.45 -25.82
CA GLY A 582 -28.38 -17.68 -25.26
C GLY A 582 -27.61 -17.51 -23.96
N ASN A 583 -27.60 -16.32 -23.36
CA ASN A 583 -26.94 -16.00 -22.10
C ASN A 583 -27.82 -16.43 -20.92
N GLY A 584 -27.29 -17.22 -19.99
CA GLY A 584 -27.97 -17.57 -18.73
C GLY A 584 -27.67 -16.53 -17.65
N GLY A 585 -28.41 -16.53 -16.54
CA GLY A 585 -28.04 -15.72 -15.37
C GLY A 585 -26.64 -16.05 -14.83
N ASP A 586 -26.01 -15.11 -14.16
CA ASP A 586 -24.66 -15.20 -13.57
C ASP A 586 -24.56 -16.13 -12.34
N ASN A 587 -25.67 -16.76 -11.94
CA ASN A 587 -25.74 -17.66 -10.79
C ASN A 587 -25.49 -16.97 -9.44
N ASP A 588 -25.76 -15.67 -9.35
CA ASP A 588 -25.67 -14.82 -8.16
C ASP A 588 -27.03 -14.24 -7.72
N PRO A 589 -27.13 -13.64 -6.50
CA PRO A 589 -28.23 -12.74 -6.18
C PRO A 589 -28.18 -11.50 -7.07
N LEU A 590 -29.33 -10.87 -7.30
CA LEU A 590 -29.42 -9.73 -8.19
C LEU A 590 -28.62 -8.52 -7.67
N ASP A 591 -27.66 -8.07 -8.47
CA ASP A 591 -26.73 -7.01 -8.12
C ASP A 591 -27.36 -5.61 -8.14
N VAL A 592 -26.79 -4.72 -7.34
CA VAL A 592 -27.31 -3.36 -7.12
C VAL A 592 -26.17 -2.34 -7.15
N MET A 593 -26.37 -1.29 -7.92
CA MET A 593 -25.58 -0.05 -7.88
C MET A 593 -26.45 1.07 -7.31
N GLU A 594 -26.16 1.46 -6.07
CA GLU A 594 -26.84 2.55 -5.38
C GLU A 594 -26.11 3.88 -5.65
N VAL A 595 -26.83 4.84 -6.24
CA VAL A 595 -26.26 6.08 -6.83
C VAL A 595 -26.37 7.31 -5.93
N GLY A 596 -26.54 7.09 -4.63
CA GLY A 596 -26.60 8.13 -3.62
C GLY A 596 -25.26 8.86 -3.45
N SER A 597 -25.31 9.97 -2.74
CA SER A 597 -24.14 10.82 -2.49
C SER A 597 -23.37 10.42 -1.23
N LYS A 598 -23.94 9.52 -0.42
CA LYS A 598 -23.36 9.08 0.85
C LYS A 598 -22.72 7.71 0.72
N ARG A 599 -21.60 7.53 1.43
CA ARG A 599 -21.04 6.20 1.69
C ARG A 599 -21.96 5.43 2.64
N LEU A 600 -22.44 4.27 2.20
CA LEU A 600 -23.14 3.31 3.06
C LEU A 600 -22.14 2.43 3.81
N GLU A 601 -22.51 1.94 5.00
CA GLU A 601 -21.66 1.05 5.80
C GLU A 601 -21.66 -0.37 5.19
N MET A 602 -20.51 -1.05 5.22
CA MET A 602 -20.41 -2.44 4.75
C MET A 602 -21.29 -3.36 5.61
N GLY A 603 -22.04 -4.25 4.96
CA GLY A 603 -23.01 -5.15 5.59
C GLY A 603 -24.29 -4.45 6.10
N SER A 604 -24.47 -3.15 5.82
CA SER A 604 -25.71 -2.46 6.16
C SER A 604 -26.88 -2.94 5.30
N ILE A 605 -28.07 -2.96 5.90
CA ILE A 605 -29.34 -3.23 5.23
C ILE A 605 -30.04 -1.89 5.00
N THR A 606 -30.01 -1.41 3.76
CA THR A 606 -30.48 -0.07 3.42
C THR A 606 -31.73 -0.14 2.53
N PRO A 607 -32.86 0.46 2.96
CA PRO A 607 -34.02 0.62 2.10
C PRO A 607 -33.72 1.54 0.91
N CYS A 608 -33.92 1.03 -0.31
CA CYS A 608 -33.63 1.75 -1.55
C CYS A 608 -34.83 1.75 -2.49
N ARG A 609 -35.05 2.86 -3.20
CA ARG A 609 -36.03 2.93 -4.30
C ARG A 609 -35.39 2.48 -5.61
N VAL A 610 -36.01 1.51 -6.27
CA VAL A 610 -35.61 1.02 -7.60
C VAL A 610 -35.91 2.09 -8.65
N LEU A 611 -34.96 2.31 -9.57
CA LEU A 611 -35.10 3.30 -10.66
C LEU A 611 -35.17 2.63 -12.04
N GLY A 612 -34.43 1.55 -12.24
CA GLY A 612 -34.29 0.80 -13.49
C GLY A 612 -33.16 -0.24 -13.35
N HIS A 613 -32.72 -0.86 -14.43
CA HIS A 613 -31.51 -1.70 -14.44
C HIS A 613 -30.74 -1.60 -15.76
N LEU A 614 -29.48 -2.05 -15.73
CA LEU A 614 -28.62 -2.23 -16.90
C LEU A 614 -28.27 -3.72 -17.04
N GLU A 615 -28.38 -4.23 -18.25
CA GLU A 615 -28.15 -5.64 -18.60
C GLU A 615 -26.72 -5.80 -19.11
N LEU A 616 -25.79 -6.29 -18.27
CA LEU A 616 -24.41 -6.56 -18.65
C LEU A 616 -24.29 -7.99 -19.21
N ILE A 617 -23.59 -8.13 -20.33
CA ILE A 617 -23.17 -9.44 -20.85
C ILE A 617 -21.71 -9.64 -20.48
N ASP A 618 -21.45 -10.57 -19.58
CA ASP A 618 -20.13 -10.85 -19.01
C ASP A 618 -19.75 -12.31 -19.29
N GLU A 619 -18.77 -12.52 -20.18
CA GLU A 619 -18.25 -13.86 -20.53
C GLU A 619 -19.34 -14.91 -20.91
N GLY A 620 -20.51 -14.47 -21.42
CA GLY A 620 -21.63 -15.32 -21.83
C GLY A 620 -22.74 -15.48 -20.77
N GLU A 621 -22.62 -14.77 -19.65
CA GLU A 621 -23.60 -14.66 -18.58
C GLU A 621 -24.31 -13.31 -18.67
N MET A 622 -25.60 -13.32 -18.33
CA MET A 622 -26.43 -12.15 -18.12
C MET A 622 -26.29 -11.74 -16.66
N ASP A 623 -25.69 -10.59 -16.45
CA ASP A 623 -25.39 -10.02 -15.15
C ASP A 623 -26.17 -8.70 -15.01
N ASN A 624 -27.32 -8.76 -14.34
CA ASN A 624 -28.23 -7.61 -14.26
C ASN A 624 -27.88 -6.69 -13.09
N LYS A 625 -27.62 -5.42 -13.39
CA LYS A 625 -27.32 -4.39 -12.37
C LYS A 625 -28.53 -3.51 -12.12
N ILE A 626 -29.24 -3.72 -11.01
CA ILE A 626 -30.31 -2.83 -10.54
C ILE A 626 -29.73 -1.48 -10.15
N ILE A 627 -30.34 -0.40 -10.64
CA ILE A 627 -29.99 0.97 -10.24
C ILE A 627 -31.04 1.46 -9.24
N CYS A 628 -30.57 1.92 -8.07
CA CYS A 628 -31.44 2.41 -7.01
C CYS A 628 -30.87 3.63 -6.28
N ILE A 629 -31.71 4.28 -5.46
CA ILE A 629 -31.27 5.33 -4.54
C ILE A 629 -31.76 5.04 -3.12
N ALA A 630 -30.88 5.20 -2.13
CA ALA A 630 -31.21 5.02 -0.73
C ALA A 630 -32.28 6.04 -0.29
N LEU A 631 -33.28 5.60 0.48
CA LEU A 631 -34.35 6.49 0.95
C LEU A 631 -33.86 7.60 1.90
N SER A 632 -32.68 7.41 2.49
CA SER A 632 -32.00 8.37 3.38
C SER A 632 -31.14 9.39 2.63
N ASP A 633 -30.99 9.24 1.31
CA ASP A 633 -30.24 10.19 0.49
C ASP A 633 -31.02 11.52 0.33
N PRO A 634 -30.34 12.69 0.40
CA PRO A 634 -31.00 13.99 0.24
C PRO A 634 -31.77 14.15 -1.09
N ASP A 635 -31.32 13.51 -2.17
CA ASP A 635 -31.93 13.61 -3.49
C ASP A 635 -33.04 12.56 -3.71
N ALA A 636 -33.26 11.65 -2.77
CA ALA A 636 -34.23 10.58 -2.90
C ALA A 636 -35.65 11.11 -3.14
N SER A 637 -36.04 12.26 -2.61
CA SER A 637 -37.37 12.83 -2.88
C SER A 637 -37.56 13.31 -4.32
N SER A 638 -36.46 13.53 -5.05
CA SER A 638 -36.44 14.13 -6.39
C SER A 638 -36.12 13.12 -7.50
N ILE A 639 -35.70 11.90 -7.14
CA ILE A 639 -35.28 10.83 -8.05
C ILE A 639 -36.21 9.62 -7.87
N HIS A 640 -37.11 9.41 -8.84
CA HIS A 640 -38.06 8.28 -8.85
C HIS A 640 -37.91 7.39 -10.10
N SER A 641 -37.06 7.78 -11.05
CA SER A 641 -36.82 7.06 -12.29
C SER A 641 -35.40 7.32 -12.83
N MET A 642 -34.95 6.55 -13.82
CA MET A 642 -33.70 6.82 -14.54
C MET A 642 -33.67 8.22 -15.20
N GLY A 643 -34.83 8.70 -15.68
CA GLY A 643 -34.94 10.05 -16.25
C GLY A 643 -34.75 11.15 -15.20
N ASP A 644 -35.24 10.94 -13.98
CA ASP A 644 -34.99 11.87 -12.88
C ASP A 644 -33.53 11.84 -12.43
N LEU A 645 -32.91 10.66 -12.41
CA LEU A 645 -31.50 10.51 -12.08
C LEU A 645 -30.64 11.36 -13.02
N GLU A 646 -30.85 11.25 -14.33
CA GLU A 646 -30.09 12.03 -15.32
C GLU A 646 -30.38 13.53 -15.22
N ARG A 647 -31.60 13.92 -14.84
CA ARG A 647 -31.96 15.32 -14.64
C ARG A 647 -31.34 15.93 -13.38
N VAL A 648 -31.27 15.17 -12.28
CA VAL A 648 -30.76 15.65 -10.97
C VAL A 648 -29.24 15.48 -10.87
N LYS A 649 -28.69 14.39 -11.42
CA LYS A 649 -27.26 14.07 -11.47
C LYS A 649 -26.82 13.75 -12.92
N PRO A 650 -26.68 14.78 -13.79
CA PRO A 650 -26.35 14.59 -15.19
C PRO A 650 -25.03 13.83 -15.40
N GLY A 651 -25.01 12.96 -16.40
CA GLY A 651 -23.89 12.10 -16.78
C GLY A 651 -23.71 10.86 -15.91
N THR A 652 -24.57 10.64 -14.90
CA THR A 652 -24.49 9.43 -14.05
C THR A 652 -24.71 8.16 -14.86
N ILE A 653 -25.70 8.14 -15.76
CA ILE A 653 -26.00 6.95 -16.56
C ILE A 653 -24.83 6.62 -17.49
N ASP A 654 -24.23 7.62 -18.14
CA ASP A 654 -23.08 7.41 -19.02
C ASP A 654 -21.86 6.90 -18.25
N LYS A 655 -21.61 7.41 -17.03
CA LYS A 655 -20.56 6.90 -16.15
C LYS A 655 -20.80 5.45 -15.72
N LEU A 656 -22.05 5.07 -15.41
CA LEU A 656 -22.39 3.67 -15.07
C LEU A 656 -22.12 2.73 -16.23
N LYS A 657 -22.54 3.10 -17.45
CA LYS A 657 -22.29 2.30 -18.66
C LYS A 657 -20.80 2.15 -18.96
N ASP A 658 -20.04 3.25 -18.89
CA ASP A 658 -18.59 3.23 -19.11
C ASP A 658 -17.89 2.33 -18.08
N TRP A 659 -18.25 2.47 -16.79
CA TRP A 659 -17.75 1.60 -15.73
C TRP A 659 -18.03 0.12 -16.02
N LEU A 660 -19.29 -0.26 -16.26
CA LEU A 660 -19.67 -1.66 -16.49
C LEU A 660 -18.97 -2.28 -17.70
N LYS A 661 -18.76 -1.48 -18.76
CA LYS A 661 -18.04 -1.93 -19.96
C LYS A 661 -16.55 -2.11 -19.73
N ARG A 662 -15.93 -1.33 -18.84
CA ARG A 662 -14.47 -1.17 -18.82
C ARG A 662 -13.77 -1.49 -17.52
N TYR A 663 -14.48 -1.73 -16.42
CA TYR A 663 -13.86 -1.93 -15.10
C TYR A 663 -12.85 -3.09 -15.03
N LYS A 664 -12.93 -4.06 -15.95
CA LYS A 664 -12.00 -5.20 -16.06
C LYS A 664 -10.84 -4.97 -17.04
N THR A 665 -10.82 -3.86 -17.78
CA THR A 665 -9.82 -3.62 -18.84
C THR A 665 -8.42 -3.39 -18.29
N SER A 666 -8.32 -2.77 -17.10
CA SER A 666 -7.06 -2.61 -16.36
C SER A 666 -6.48 -3.94 -15.89
N ASP A 667 -7.30 -5.00 -15.81
CA ASP A 667 -6.87 -6.38 -15.52
C ASP A 667 -6.49 -7.15 -16.81
N GLY A 668 -6.45 -6.47 -17.97
CA GLY A 668 -6.12 -7.06 -19.27
C GLY A 668 -7.27 -7.82 -19.94
N LYS A 669 -8.49 -7.74 -19.39
CA LYS A 669 -9.69 -8.32 -20.00
C LYS A 669 -10.26 -7.41 -21.11
N PRO A 670 -10.98 -7.96 -22.11
CA PRO A 670 -11.66 -7.14 -23.11
C PRO A 670 -12.78 -6.29 -22.50
N GLU A 671 -13.27 -5.30 -23.25
CA GLU A 671 -14.47 -4.55 -22.87
C GLU A 671 -15.70 -5.47 -22.84
N ASN A 672 -16.54 -5.32 -21.82
CA ASN A 672 -17.84 -5.99 -21.73
C ASN A 672 -18.85 -5.31 -22.66
N ALA A 673 -19.93 -6.03 -22.99
CA ALA A 673 -21.04 -5.51 -23.76
C ALA A 673 -22.28 -5.31 -22.87
N LEU A 674 -23.12 -4.33 -23.20
CA LEU A 674 -24.47 -4.22 -22.64
C LEU A 674 -25.46 -4.82 -23.64
N ALA A 675 -26.49 -5.51 -23.16
CA ALA A 675 -27.58 -5.98 -24.02
C ALA A 675 -28.38 -4.81 -24.62
N SER A 676 -28.42 -3.69 -23.91
CA SER A 676 -29.01 -2.41 -24.34
C SER A 676 -28.18 -1.22 -23.86
N GLU A 677 -28.03 -0.19 -24.70
CA GLU A 677 -27.40 1.09 -24.32
C GLU A 677 -28.32 1.99 -23.48
N ASN A 678 -29.63 1.69 -23.47
CA ASN A 678 -30.61 2.41 -22.67
C ASN A 678 -30.98 1.58 -21.44
N PRO A 679 -30.95 2.17 -20.23
CA PRO A 679 -31.45 1.50 -19.05
C PRO A 679 -32.95 1.23 -19.16
N THR A 680 -33.39 0.16 -18.51
CA THR A 680 -34.81 -0.23 -18.48
C THR A 680 -35.64 0.70 -17.60
N SER A 681 -36.96 0.59 -17.71
CA SER A 681 -37.89 1.30 -16.83
C SER A 681 -37.92 0.70 -15.42
N THR A 682 -38.38 1.50 -14.46
CA THR A 682 -38.62 1.06 -13.08
C THR A 682 -39.52 -0.17 -13.01
N LYS A 683 -40.53 -0.25 -13.88
CA LYS A 683 -41.46 -1.37 -13.94
C LYS A 683 -40.76 -2.66 -14.38
N GLU A 684 -39.95 -2.60 -15.42
CA GLU A 684 -39.18 -3.75 -15.92
C GLU A 684 -38.18 -4.26 -14.86
N ALA A 685 -37.52 -3.35 -14.14
CA ALA A 685 -36.65 -3.72 -13.03
C ALA A 685 -37.40 -4.41 -11.88
N ILE A 686 -38.60 -3.94 -11.52
CA ILE A 686 -39.44 -4.58 -10.50
C ILE A 686 -39.90 -5.96 -10.95
N GLU A 687 -40.29 -6.12 -12.22
CA GLU A 687 -40.65 -7.41 -12.80
C GLU A 687 -39.49 -8.41 -12.70
N LEU A 688 -38.26 -7.99 -13.07
CA LEU A 688 -37.05 -8.80 -12.92
C LEU A 688 -36.81 -9.23 -11.46
N ILE A 689 -36.95 -8.31 -10.50
CA ILE A 689 -36.81 -8.60 -9.06
C ILE A 689 -37.83 -9.66 -8.60
N HIS A 690 -39.07 -9.58 -9.07
CA HIS A 690 -40.09 -10.58 -8.74
C HIS A 690 -39.78 -11.96 -9.36
N GLU A 691 -39.25 -11.99 -10.58
CA GLU A 691 -38.84 -13.21 -11.23
C GLU A 691 -37.66 -13.86 -10.50
N THR A 692 -36.59 -13.11 -10.20
CA THR A 692 -35.41 -13.63 -9.49
C THR A 692 -35.74 -14.03 -8.06
N ASN A 693 -36.68 -13.36 -7.39
CA ASN A 693 -37.22 -13.83 -6.10
C ASN A 693 -37.97 -15.16 -6.22
N SER A 694 -38.72 -15.35 -7.31
CA SER A 694 -39.42 -16.61 -7.57
C SER A 694 -38.44 -17.75 -7.88
N ARG A 695 -37.36 -17.45 -8.61
CA ARG A 695 -36.24 -18.37 -8.87
C ARG A 695 -35.52 -18.75 -7.57
N TRP A 696 -35.21 -17.77 -6.71
CA TRP A 696 -34.65 -18.03 -5.37
C TRP A 696 -35.57 -18.91 -4.51
N LYS A 697 -36.89 -18.69 -4.52
CA LYS A 697 -37.85 -19.57 -3.82
C LYS A 697 -37.80 -21.00 -4.34
N ASN A 698 -37.66 -21.20 -5.65
CA ASN A 698 -37.47 -22.53 -6.23
C ASN A 698 -36.14 -23.16 -5.80
N LEU A 699 -35.04 -22.40 -5.80
CA LEU A 699 -33.73 -22.82 -5.30
C LEU A 699 -33.80 -23.28 -3.84
N CYS A 700 -34.52 -22.54 -3.00
CA CYS A 700 -34.75 -22.89 -1.59
C CYS A 700 -35.77 -24.02 -1.36
N GLY A 701 -36.31 -24.66 -2.41
CA GLY A 701 -37.33 -25.70 -2.26
C GLY A 701 -38.69 -25.21 -1.77
N LYS A 702 -38.95 -23.90 -1.85
CA LYS A 702 -40.21 -23.24 -1.48
C LYS A 702 -41.19 -23.06 -2.64
N GLY A 703 -40.72 -23.26 -3.87
CA GLY A 703 -41.53 -23.14 -5.09
C GLY A 703 -41.79 -24.47 -5.80
N SER A 704 -42.57 -24.44 -6.89
CA SER A 704 -43.04 -25.63 -7.61
C SER A 704 -42.02 -26.24 -8.58
N GLY A 705 -40.92 -25.53 -8.87
CA GLY A 705 -39.88 -25.93 -9.81
C GLY A 705 -38.52 -26.12 -9.13
N PHE A 706 -38.45 -26.95 -8.10
CA PHE A 706 -37.23 -27.17 -7.31
C PHE A 706 -36.01 -27.47 -8.19
N VAL A 707 -34.92 -26.71 -7.95
CA VAL A 707 -33.61 -26.91 -8.58
C VAL A 707 -32.74 -27.69 -7.59
N SER A 708 -32.16 -28.82 -8.02
CA SER A 708 -31.37 -29.71 -7.15
C SER A 708 -30.11 -29.03 -6.60
N ASP A 709 -29.67 -29.43 -5.39
CA ASP A 709 -28.50 -28.93 -4.62
C ASP A 709 -27.10 -29.03 -5.32
N GLY A 710 -27.04 -29.23 -6.64
CA GLY A 710 -25.80 -29.39 -7.42
C GLY A 710 -24.93 -28.13 -7.56
N HIS A 711 -25.38 -26.97 -7.05
CA HIS A 711 -24.66 -25.70 -7.13
C HIS A 711 -23.63 -25.49 -6.02
N GLY A 712 -23.64 -26.32 -4.97
CA GLY A 712 -22.72 -26.20 -3.83
C GLY A 712 -23.01 -25.01 -2.90
N PHE A 713 -24.16 -24.35 -3.04
CA PHE A 713 -24.58 -23.25 -2.19
C PHE A 713 -24.96 -23.69 -0.78
N TRP A 714 -24.72 -22.82 0.19
CA TRP A 714 -25.22 -23.03 1.54
C TRP A 714 -26.66 -22.53 1.66
N LEU A 715 -27.61 -23.45 1.68
CA LEU A 715 -29.06 -23.18 1.69
C LEU A 715 -29.72 -23.49 3.04
N ASP A 716 -28.96 -23.75 4.11
CA ASP A 716 -29.48 -24.28 5.38
C ASP A 716 -30.16 -23.25 6.30
N ALA A 717 -30.21 -21.99 5.90
CA ALA A 717 -30.83 -20.92 6.70
C ALA A 717 -32.34 -21.12 6.90
N ALA A 718 -32.87 -20.62 8.02
CA ALA A 718 -34.31 -20.65 8.32
C ALA A 718 -35.15 -19.96 7.22
N GLY A 719 -34.65 -18.85 6.69
CA GLY A 719 -35.21 -18.10 5.57
C GLY A 719 -35.17 -18.85 4.23
N CYS A 720 -34.44 -19.95 4.11
CA CYS A 720 -34.39 -20.80 2.92
C CYS A 720 -35.15 -22.13 3.12
N LYS A 721 -34.79 -22.95 4.12
CA LYS A 721 -35.41 -24.30 4.30
C LYS A 721 -36.75 -24.30 5.05
N GLY A 722 -37.09 -23.21 5.75
CA GLY A 722 -38.20 -23.22 6.70
C GLY A 722 -37.93 -24.18 7.87
N HIS A 723 -38.40 -23.89 9.07
CA HIS A 723 -38.29 -24.83 10.18
C HIS A 723 -39.08 -26.12 9.85
N SER A 724 -38.41 -27.17 9.36
CA SER A 724 -38.94 -28.53 9.43
C SER A 724 -38.75 -29.02 10.86
N SER A 725 -39.78 -28.83 11.68
CA SER A 725 -39.86 -29.40 13.02
C SER A 725 -40.04 -30.92 12.93
N SER A 726 -38.99 -31.67 12.59
CA SER A 726 -38.89 -33.11 12.86
C SER A 726 -37.49 -33.66 12.55
N SER A 727 -36.53 -33.42 13.44
CA SER A 727 -35.67 -34.51 13.98
C SER A 727 -34.78 -33.95 15.07
N SER A 728 -35.13 -34.27 16.31
CA SER A 728 -34.24 -34.14 17.45
C SER A 728 -33.05 -35.09 17.24
N SER A 729 -31.92 -34.57 16.80
CA SER A 729 -30.62 -35.14 17.18
C SER A 729 -29.73 -34.01 17.66
N SER A 730 -29.29 -34.13 18.91
CA SER A 730 -28.39 -33.22 19.58
C SER A 730 -27.15 -32.96 18.74
N ARG A 731 -26.96 -31.72 18.29
CA ARG A 731 -25.63 -31.21 17.91
C ARG A 731 -25.30 -30.03 18.81
N THR A 732 -24.33 -30.28 19.68
CA THR A 732 -23.65 -29.32 20.53
C THR A 732 -23.07 -28.19 19.68
N SER A 733 -23.26 -26.96 20.17
CA SER A 733 -22.60 -25.74 19.71
C SER A 733 -21.09 -25.91 19.74
N ASN A 734 -20.49 -26.13 18.57
CA ASN A 734 -19.09 -25.82 18.34
C ASN A 734 -19.06 -24.73 17.28
N LEU A 735 -18.73 -23.51 17.71
CA LEU A 735 -18.16 -22.49 16.84
C LEU A 735 -16.87 -23.11 16.26
N ALA A 736 -16.96 -23.67 15.06
CA ALA A 736 -15.81 -24.13 14.33
C ALA A 736 -15.10 -22.89 13.76
N THR A 737 -13.85 -22.71 14.15
CA THR A 737 -12.94 -21.74 13.54
C THR A 737 -12.75 -22.07 12.06
N TRP A 738 -12.87 -21.05 11.23
CA TRP A 738 -12.84 -21.09 9.76
C TRP A 738 -11.42 -21.21 9.18
N ASP A 739 -10.63 -22.17 9.65
CA ASP A 739 -9.32 -22.50 9.07
C ASP A 739 -9.42 -23.85 8.35
N ASP A 740 -9.80 -23.82 7.07
CA ASP A 740 -9.44 -24.81 6.05
C ASP A 740 -9.44 -24.15 4.66
#